data_AF-E3D7I5-F1
#
_entry.id   AF-E3D7I5-F1
#
_cell.length_a   1.000
_cell.length_b   1.000
_cell.length_c   1.000
_cell.angle_alpha   90.00
_cell.angle_beta   90.00
_cell.angle_gamma   90.00
#
_symmetry.space_group_name_H-M   'P 1'
#
loop_
_entity.id
_entity.type
_entity.pdbx_description
1 polymer ?
#
loop_
_entity_poly.entity_id
_entity_poly.type
_entity_poly.pdbx_seq_one_letter_code
_entity_poly.pdbx_strand_id
1 'polypeptide(L)'
;MNNEKALRELIKKIADYQKPKPVEYTYNFEKLTLDHEGDLTDDDYKKIVVEQFLKKNYTTTDWSKLANAYSKSATVLSGNNANTYNLTPAAGTSGLNIYTGDKQAGGVTSVGIDSSGDLVVRGWKAGSTDSHAEELIRIKKADLFTPKPKDQTSTPSADDLKKFKEQAKELINRNPKLTDKQKEDYKKQIENATTKEQIQNILKQANDQAGKNNVKPEDIKKKEKEEKEKRENEQKEKDKKEREKKQEEQTTKDKKSANDTIDGLSDLTQDEKDKLKEKLNGKSGDTSKSGAKTPEEVQQIVNEAQARNAARKAIKDELPFLDHGTGAEGKTDTTHADDAALNELLGTKSGKDSTLTDLETALAKTNPAATAEEIKNALDTAKRQNAINEENAKNSGLAKLDALLQQLTDAENGLNETQKEAVKQKVEAAKTAINGAKDTVNKATKPSDIKTAVDGVKIEDALKEINTQVTNAQQNNKQQQENENKDALANEKKEQIARINASNLSDADKQKAIDDINNAKKLGDPTGIADRALKAKKIADALAAIDKLGHLNNAQKQAYKDIINGTAAKNHVDDKGKDTGVDDIDDALANAINTDNAMARLEELKVIADKFAKGDAYKNSNDANKKKAFDGASTAAGAVLDKAKGDPKDADQVNELYKDLLKAMQDLDNTVKGAGVKTDALAAEIDSDKNLKPSETDPKTPGDSVYNTSSKDKKEAFDKALKDAEAALQTANSDNEDAKKPTSTPLTPDQEAQKQKAVDDALDKLIKARLALDGVNTKPLQDEIDKNNKVKNSDKYTYSTKEKQTAFDTALSEANELIKKLTGAADQQAQPGQGTQQPDLSTKEAKQKALDAALKKLQDAAKALDGTKPIEPTPTPSPLPTPGDGTGAGTDNTGSGNAGSGNAGSGNAGSGSEAGYGVNDNAPTIVDKGELNIQIDSAETDSKPGNAGAGNANAGSATGAQGGAGTSSGSGMGTGTAGAANAGVDNKAVNNAVENAPEVKQADAAVKQAAATLDEALAQAKRVAADPHATQAQVDAAAVKLADARKALADAQANAAKVRAAVRSRVIKGMRSRGNAGVAAGADVATAGLMATMIAAIGGAFVTRRMRAMHANRD
;
A
#
# COMPACT_ATOMS: atom_id res chain seq x y z
N MET A 1 27.03 12.41 -12.19
CA MET A 1 28.38 12.57 -12.74
C MET A 1 28.45 13.87 -13.53
N ASN A 2 29.64 14.47 -13.59
CA ASN A 2 30.15 15.35 -14.64
C ASN A 2 29.42 16.68 -14.93
N ASN A 3 30.05 17.73 -14.40
CA ASN A 3 30.26 19.00 -15.08
C ASN A 3 29.04 19.93 -15.24
N GLU A 4 28.52 20.37 -14.10
CA GLU A 4 27.52 21.44 -13.94
C GLU A 4 27.87 22.73 -14.72
N LYS A 5 29.16 23.00 -14.96
CA LYS A 5 29.63 24.12 -15.79
C LYS A 5 29.17 24.00 -17.26
N ALA A 6 29.13 22.79 -17.81
CA ALA A 6 28.61 22.53 -19.15
C ALA A 6 27.07 22.60 -19.19
N LEU A 7 26.39 22.18 -18.13
CA LEU A 7 24.92 22.29 -18.04
C LEU A 7 24.46 23.75 -17.85
N ARG A 8 25.20 24.56 -17.07
CA ARG A 8 24.98 26.01 -16.95
C ARG A 8 25.23 26.76 -18.27
N GLU A 9 26.19 26.32 -19.10
CA GLU A 9 26.33 26.83 -20.47
C GLU A 9 25.23 26.37 -21.43
N LEU A 10 24.75 25.13 -21.30
CA LEU A 10 23.69 24.61 -22.17
C LEU A 10 22.33 25.24 -21.86
N ILE A 11 21.99 25.43 -20.57
CA ILE A 11 20.76 26.12 -20.15
C ILE A 11 20.79 27.59 -20.60
N LYS A 12 21.97 28.25 -20.57
CA LYS A 12 22.13 29.59 -21.15
C LYS A 12 21.92 29.60 -22.67
N LYS A 13 22.50 28.64 -23.39
CA LYS A 13 22.34 28.49 -24.85
C LYS A 13 20.91 28.11 -25.30
N ILE A 14 20.09 27.51 -24.44
CA ILE A 14 18.69 27.16 -24.74
C ILE A 14 17.72 28.30 -24.36
N ALA A 15 17.99 29.06 -23.30
CA ALA A 15 17.19 30.23 -22.93
C ALA A 15 17.33 31.40 -23.93
N ASP A 16 18.47 31.52 -24.60
CA ASP A 16 18.77 32.59 -25.56
C ASP A 16 18.21 32.36 -26.99
N TYR A 17 17.44 31.29 -27.25
CA TYR A 17 17.01 30.91 -28.62
C TYR A 17 15.53 31.16 -29.00
N GLN A 18 14.73 31.89 -28.19
CA GLN A 18 13.44 32.46 -28.64
C GLN A 18 13.12 33.84 -28.02
N LYS A 19 14.06 34.79 -28.10
CA LYS A 19 13.73 36.23 -28.00
C LYS A 19 14.51 37.02 -29.08
N PRO A 20 13.88 37.98 -29.78
CA PRO A 20 14.57 38.76 -30.80
C PRO A 20 15.69 39.60 -30.18
N LYS A 21 16.80 39.75 -30.92
CA LYS A 21 17.96 40.54 -30.48
C LYS A 21 17.56 42.00 -30.23
N PRO A 22 18.20 42.71 -29.28
CA PRO A 22 18.03 44.15 -29.13
C PRO A 22 18.32 44.87 -30.45
N VAL A 23 17.43 45.78 -30.85
CA VAL A 23 17.66 46.61 -32.04
C VAL A 23 18.66 47.70 -31.67
N GLU A 24 19.86 47.63 -32.21
CA GLU A 24 20.82 48.74 -32.17
C GLU A 24 20.36 49.83 -33.15
N TYR A 25 20.05 51.02 -32.61
CA TYR A 25 19.67 52.19 -33.39
C TYR A 25 20.92 52.95 -33.84
N THR A 26 21.26 52.89 -35.12
CA THR A 26 22.31 53.73 -35.72
C THR A 26 21.67 54.82 -36.55
N TYR A 27 22.19 56.04 -36.45
CA TYR A 27 21.66 57.20 -37.17
C TYR A 27 22.79 58.09 -37.68
N ASN A 28 22.55 58.70 -38.83
CA ASN A 28 23.42 59.68 -39.45
C ASN A 28 23.02 61.08 -38.96
N PHE A 29 23.85 61.75 -38.16
CA PHE A 29 23.65 63.16 -37.86
C PHE A 29 24.99 63.90 -37.72
N GLU A 30 25.09 65.05 -38.37
CA GLU A 30 26.24 65.95 -38.29
C GLU A 30 25.79 67.27 -37.66
N LYS A 31 26.58 67.80 -36.73
CA LYS A 31 26.26 69.03 -36.00
C LYS A 31 26.09 70.19 -36.97
N LEU A 32 24.91 70.82 -36.95
CA LEU A 32 24.54 71.81 -37.96
C LEU A 32 25.20 73.17 -37.69
N THR A 33 25.76 73.74 -38.74
CA THR A 33 26.05 75.18 -38.86
C THR A 33 24.99 75.79 -39.77
N LEU A 34 24.11 76.62 -39.22
CA LEU A 34 23.05 77.29 -39.96
C LEU A 34 23.57 78.65 -40.47
N ASP A 35 23.86 78.76 -41.76
CA ASP A 35 23.89 80.06 -42.43
C ASP A 35 22.45 80.46 -42.73
N HIS A 36 21.87 81.28 -41.85
CA HIS A 36 20.57 81.92 -41.99
C HIS A 36 20.73 83.40 -41.70
N GLU A 37 20.25 84.26 -42.63
CA GLU A 37 20.20 85.70 -42.41
C GLU A 37 19.02 86.07 -41.50
N GLY A 38 19.30 86.37 -40.22
CA GLY A 38 18.31 86.79 -39.23
C GLY A 38 18.58 86.27 -37.83
N ASP A 39 17.78 86.70 -36.85
CA ASP A 39 17.69 86.01 -35.57
C ASP A 39 16.83 84.76 -35.74
N LEU A 40 17.44 83.61 -35.47
CA LEU A 40 16.84 82.30 -35.72
C LEU A 40 15.65 82.08 -34.78
N THR A 41 14.43 82.03 -35.33
CA THR A 41 13.24 81.80 -34.50
C THR A 41 13.21 80.36 -33.98
N ASP A 42 12.53 80.13 -32.86
CA ASP A 42 12.42 78.78 -32.29
C ASP A 42 11.65 77.81 -33.22
N ASP A 43 10.79 78.33 -34.10
CA ASP A 43 10.07 77.51 -35.09
C ASP A 43 10.92 77.22 -36.34
N ASP A 44 11.76 78.17 -36.78
CA ASP A 44 12.77 77.91 -37.82
C ASP A 44 13.82 76.89 -37.36
N TYR A 45 14.25 76.97 -36.09
CA TYR A 45 15.12 75.96 -35.47
C TYR A 45 14.50 74.56 -35.58
N LYS A 46 13.24 74.40 -35.13
CA LYS A 46 12.54 73.11 -35.15
C LYS A 46 12.44 72.55 -36.56
N LYS A 47 12.01 73.39 -37.51
CA LYS A 47 11.84 73.03 -38.91
C LYS A 47 13.14 72.49 -39.51
N ILE A 48 14.24 73.25 -39.43
CA ILE A 48 15.48 72.91 -40.13
C ILE A 48 16.15 71.67 -39.50
N VAL A 49 16.12 71.52 -38.17
CA VAL A 49 16.75 70.37 -37.49
C VAL A 49 15.99 69.07 -37.80
N VAL A 50 14.65 69.09 -37.77
CA VAL A 50 13.83 67.91 -38.12
C VAL A 50 13.96 67.56 -39.61
N GLU A 51 13.98 68.56 -40.50
CA GLU A 51 14.19 68.36 -41.93
C GLU A 51 15.56 67.73 -42.24
N GLN A 52 16.64 68.22 -41.64
CA GLN A 52 17.99 67.68 -41.82
C GLN A 52 18.13 66.27 -41.24
N PHE A 53 17.57 66.01 -40.05
CA PHE A 53 17.58 64.67 -39.47
C PHE A 53 16.89 63.67 -40.40
N LEU A 54 15.71 64.01 -40.93
CA LEU A 54 14.97 63.14 -41.84
C LEU A 54 15.73 62.92 -43.17
N LYS A 55 16.31 63.97 -43.76
CA LYS A 55 17.10 63.88 -45.00
C LYS A 55 18.40 63.08 -44.89
N LYS A 56 19.01 62.99 -43.71
CA LYS A 56 20.24 62.21 -43.46
C LYS A 56 19.96 60.74 -43.12
N ASN A 57 18.78 60.44 -42.55
CA ASN A 57 18.42 59.11 -42.05
C ASN A 57 17.44 58.36 -42.95
N TYR A 58 16.77 59.04 -43.89
CA TYR A 58 15.83 58.44 -44.83
C TYR A 58 16.08 58.88 -46.27
N THR A 59 15.56 58.09 -47.20
CA THR A 59 15.47 58.35 -48.62
C THR A 59 14.01 58.27 -49.04
N THR A 60 13.59 59.06 -50.02
CA THR A 60 12.26 59.00 -50.64
C THR A 60 12.35 59.44 -52.10
N THR A 61 11.38 59.04 -52.90
CA THR A 61 11.25 59.46 -54.30
C THR A 61 10.72 60.90 -54.45
N ASP A 62 10.16 61.50 -53.40
CA ASP A 62 9.63 62.87 -53.44
C ASP A 62 9.64 63.56 -52.06
N TRP A 63 10.67 64.39 -51.81
CA TRP A 63 10.79 65.19 -50.59
C TRP A 63 9.78 66.35 -50.49
N SER A 64 9.18 66.78 -51.61
CA SER A 64 8.30 67.97 -51.61
C SER A 64 7.03 67.75 -50.80
N LYS A 65 6.58 66.49 -50.71
CA LYS A 65 5.41 66.06 -49.92
C LYS A 65 5.54 66.34 -48.42
N LEU A 66 6.75 66.41 -47.87
CA LEU A 66 6.96 66.72 -46.44
C LEU A 66 6.99 68.22 -46.14
N ALA A 67 6.99 69.11 -47.14
CA ALA A 67 7.20 70.55 -46.93
C ALA A 67 6.23 71.21 -45.92
N ASN A 68 4.98 70.73 -45.86
CA ASN A 68 3.96 71.19 -44.91
C ASN A 68 3.90 70.40 -43.60
N ALA A 69 4.72 69.36 -43.43
CA ALA A 69 4.77 68.55 -42.21
C ALA A 69 5.78 69.12 -41.19
N TYR A 70 6.87 69.74 -41.67
CA TYR A 70 7.94 70.31 -40.84
C TYR A 70 7.54 71.57 -40.02
N SER A 71 6.38 72.16 -40.29
CA SER A 71 5.90 73.40 -39.64
C SER A 71 5.08 73.17 -38.36
N LYS A 72 5.11 71.95 -37.82
CA LYS A 72 4.52 71.59 -36.52
C LYS A 72 5.62 71.03 -35.62
N SER A 73 5.54 71.27 -34.31
CA SER A 73 6.59 70.93 -33.33
C SER A 73 7.00 69.45 -33.30
N ALA A 74 6.19 68.55 -33.85
CA ALA A 74 6.59 67.20 -34.22
C ALA A 74 5.98 66.76 -35.56
N THR A 75 6.79 66.13 -36.39
CA THR A 75 6.38 65.47 -37.63
C THR A 75 5.87 64.06 -37.31
N VAL A 76 4.58 63.81 -37.53
CA VAL A 76 3.96 62.47 -37.33
C VAL A 76 4.12 61.63 -38.60
N LEU A 77 4.73 60.46 -38.45
CA LEU A 77 5.13 59.54 -39.53
C LEU A 77 4.35 58.21 -39.53
N SER A 78 3.42 58.01 -38.58
CA SER A 78 2.62 56.80 -38.43
C SER A 78 1.18 56.91 -39.01
N GLY A 79 0.53 55.75 -39.15
CA GLY A 79 -0.88 55.66 -39.57
C GLY A 79 -1.06 55.91 -41.07
N ASN A 80 -2.17 56.54 -41.46
CA ASN A 80 -2.47 56.83 -42.87
C ASN A 80 -1.39 57.69 -43.58
N ASN A 81 -0.52 58.37 -42.82
CA ASN A 81 0.59 59.16 -43.33
C ASN A 81 1.87 58.33 -43.64
N ALA A 82 2.00 57.12 -43.08
CA ALA A 82 3.22 56.30 -43.24
C ALA A 82 3.48 55.93 -44.71
N ASN A 83 2.42 55.60 -45.45
CA ASN A 83 2.48 55.30 -46.89
C ASN A 83 2.45 56.55 -47.79
N THR A 84 2.31 57.76 -47.23
CA THR A 84 2.23 59.01 -48.03
C THR A 84 3.60 59.53 -48.46
N TYR A 85 4.64 59.20 -47.70
CA TYR A 85 5.96 59.82 -47.81
C TYR A 85 7.07 58.92 -48.37
N ASN A 86 6.83 57.62 -48.57
CA ASN A 86 7.79 56.64 -49.12
C ASN A 86 9.21 56.70 -48.48
N LEU A 87 9.29 56.94 -47.17
CA LEU A 87 10.56 57.06 -46.45
C LEU A 87 11.16 55.68 -46.16
N THR A 88 12.32 55.40 -46.74
CA THR A 88 13.12 54.18 -46.51
C THR A 88 14.45 54.57 -45.85
N PRO A 89 14.93 53.88 -44.80
CA PRO A 89 16.19 54.24 -44.14
C PRO A 89 17.38 54.37 -45.11
N ALA A 90 18.19 55.41 -44.89
CA ALA A 90 19.39 55.68 -45.68
C ALA A 90 20.55 54.76 -45.27
N ALA A 91 21.55 54.61 -46.14
CA ALA A 91 22.77 53.85 -45.82
C ALA A 91 23.43 54.39 -44.52
N GLY A 92 23.82 53.48 -43.63
CA GLY A 92 24.34 53.80 -42.28
C GLY A 92 23.27 53.94 -41.18
N THR A 93 21.99 54.05 -41.55
CA THR A 93 20.87 54.11 -40.59
C THR A 93 20.28 52.72 -40.33
N SER A 94 20.12 52.34 -39.06
CA SER A 94 19.59 51.05 -38.61
C SER A 94 18.58 51.21 -37.49
N GLY A 95 17.60 50.31 -37.41
CA GLY A 95 16.56 50.29 -36.37
C GLY A 95 15.44 51.32 -36.55
N LEU A 96 15.56 52.29 -37.46
CA LEU A 96 14.63 53.41 -37.64
C LEU A 96 13.60 53.21 -38.76
N ASN A 97 13.08 52.00 -38.95
CA ASN A 97 11.99 51.76 -39.91
C ASN A 97 10.74 52.57 -39.52
N ILE A 98 9.97 53.08 -40.50
CA ILE A 98 8.71 53.79 -40.22
C ILE A 98 7.64 52.80 -39.77
N TYR A 99 6.83 53.17 -38.77
CA TYR A 99 5.76 52.32 -38.24
C TYR A 99 4.59 52.17 -39.21
N THR A 100 4.42 50.97 -39.77
CA THR A 100 3.39 50.62 -40.76
C THR A 100 2.08 50.08 -40.17
N GLY A 101 1.99 49.91 -38.84
CA GLY A 101 0.79 49.43 -38.15
C GLY A 101 0.97 48.15 -37.34
N ASP A 102 2.07 47.40 -37.52
CA ASP A 102 2.40 46.22 -36.73
C ASP A 102 3.37 46.56 -35.58
N LYS A 103 2.92 46.39 -34.33
CA LYS A 103 3.75 46.58 -33.13
C LYS A 103 4.86 45.53 -32.99
N GLN A 104 4.68 44.32 -33.53
CA GLN A 104 5.66 43.24 -33.41
C GLN A 104 6.95 43.58 -34.17
N ALA A 105 6.84 44.20 -35.36
CA ALA A 105 7.97 44.68 -36.14
C ALA A 105 8.66 45.92 -35.54
N GLY A 106 7.95 46.71 -34.72
CA GLY A 106 8.42 48.01 -34.23
C GLY A 106 8.45 49.10 -35.31
N GLY A 107 8.81 50.32 -34.93
CA GLY A 107 9.06 51.42 -35.88
C GLY A 107 8.81 52.82 -35.34
N VAL A 108 9.40 53.81 -36.02
CA VAL A 108 9.30 55.24 -35.75
C VAL A 108 7.88 55.75 -36.07
N THR A 109 7.28 56.46 -35.12
CA THR A 109 5.95 57.06 -35.23
C THR A 109 6.00 58.58 -35.37
N SER A 110 7.02 59.25 -34.83
CA SER A 110 7.21 60.70 -34.99
C SER A 110 8.66 61.14 -34.75
N VAL A 111 9.08 62.21 -35.42
CA VAL A 111 10.33 62.95 -35.14
C VAL A 111 9.98 64.41 -34.86
N GLY A 112 10.45 64.96 -33.76
CA GLY A 112 10.18 66.34 -33.37
C GLY A 112 11.22 66.92 -32.43
N ILE A 113 11.02 68.17 -32.03
CA ILE A 113 11.82 68.84 -31.02
C ILE A 113 10.94 69.03 -29.76
N ASP A 114 11.46 68.69 -28.58
CA ASP A 114 10.71 68.87 -27.33
C ASP A 114 10.87 70.27 -26.72
N SER A 115 10.21 70.52 -25.59
CA SER A 115 10.24 71.81 -24.89
C SER A 115 11.61 72.24 -24.36
N SER A 116 12.59 71.33 -24.32
CA SER A 116 13.99 71.64 -23.97
C SER A 116 14.79 72.10 -25.20
N GLY A 117 14.23 71.91 -26.41
CA GLY A 117 14.92 72.11 -27.68
C GLY A 117 15.80 70.92 -28.10
N ASP A 118 15.62 69.74 -27.49
CA ASP A 118 16.27 68.49 -27.89
C ASP A 118 15.49 67.83 -29.04
N LEU A 119 16.18 67.16 -29.97
CA LEU A 119 15.54 66.33 -31.00
C LEU A 119 15.19 64.97 -30.41
N VAL A 120 13.94 64.56 -30.57
CA VAL A 120 13.39 63.32 -30.04
C VAL A 120 12.72 62.51 -31.14
N VAL A 121 13.13 61.25 -31.28
CA VAL A 121 12.51 60.24 -32.15
C VAL A 121 11.68 59.31 -31.27
N ARG A 122 10.39 59.17 -31.58
CA ARG A 122 9.46 58.30 -30.85
C ARG A 122 8.92 57.20 -31.74
N GLY A 123 8.59 56.07 -31.14
CA GLY A 123 8.11 54.89 -31.86
C GLY A 123 7.89 53.67 -30.95
N TRP A 124 7.64 52.53 -31.59
CA TRP A 124 7.49 51.24 -30.91
C TRP A 124 8.78 50.44 -31.02
N LYS A 125 9.25 49.87 -29.91
CA LYS A 125 10.30 48.84 -29.94
C LYS A 125 9.69 47.54 -30.49
N ALA A 126 10.46 46.78 -31.26
CA ALA A 126 10.01 45.49 -31.79
C ALA A 126 9.62 44.55 -30.64
N GLY A 127 8.41 43.99 -30.71
CA GLY A 127 7.83 43.17 -29.64
C GLY A 127 7.34 43.93 -28.40
N SER A 128 7.23 45.26 -28.43
CA SER A 128 6.69 46.04 -27.30
C SER A 128 5.19 45.79 -27.12
N THR A 129 4.79 45.42 -25.91
CA THR A 129 3.40 45.22 -25.50
C THR A 129 2.73 46.51 -25.04
N ASP A 130 3.43 47.64 -25.08
CA ASP A 130 3.00 48.86 -24.41
C ASP A 130 1.82 49.56 -25.11
N SER A 131 1.15 50.43 -24.36
CA SER A 131 -0.04 51.16 -24.82
C SER A 131 0.27 52.50 -25.50
N HIS A 132 1.48 53.04 -25.30
CA HIS A 132 1.92 54.35 -25.81
C HIS A 132 3.29 54.26 -26.49
N ALA A 133 3.54 55.12 -27.49
CA ALA A 133 4.83 55.14 -28.19
C ALA A 133 5.96 55.70 -27.30
N GLU A 134 7.08 54.97 -27.26
CA GLU A 134 8.24 55.23 -26.41
C GLU A 134 9.23 56.19 -27.08
N GLU A 135 10.17 56.73 -26.30
CA GLU A 135 11.35 57.43 -26.81
C GLU A 135 12.40 56.42 -27.31
N LEU A 136 12.84 56.56 -28.56
CA LEU A 136 13.82 55.68 -29.20
C LEU A 136 15.21 56.33 -29.28
N ILE A 137 15.25 57.63 -29.61
CA ILE A 137 16.49 58.43 -29.68
C ILE A 137 16.21 59.83 -29.12
N ARG A 138 17.17 60.37 -28.38
CA ARG A 138 17.24 61.79 -27.98
C ARG A 138 18.63 62.35 -28.31
N ILE A 139 18.67 63.53 -28.92
CA ILE A 139 19.90 64.28 -29.22
C ILE A 139 19.77 65.68 -28.62
N LYS A 140 20.77 66.11 -27.84
CA LYS A 140 20.68 67.35 -27.07
C LYS A 140 20.85 68.60 -27.93
N LYS A 141 20.14 69.69 -27.60
CA LYS A 141 20.24 71.00 -28.29
C LYS A 141 21.69 71.45 -28.53
N ALA A 142 22.55 71.26 -27.53
CA ALA A 142 23.97 71.64 -27.58
C ALA A 142 24.82 70.82 -28.58
N ASP A 143 24.37 69.62 -28.96
CA ASP A 143 25.03 68.73 -29.91
C ASP A 143 24.44 68.87 -31.32
N LEU A 144 23.22 69.40 -31.44
CA LEU A 144 22.53 69.66 -32.70
C LEU A 144 23.06 70.90 -33.44
N PHE A 145 23.50 71.94 -32.73
CA PHE A 145 23.84 73.25 -33.31
C PHE A 145 25.08 73.92 -32.68
N THR A 146 25.78 74.75 -33.45
CA THR A 146 26.85 75.63 -32.95
C THR A 146 26.61 77.08 -33.38
N PRO A 147 26.42 78.05 -32.47
CA PRO A 147 26.22 79.46 -32.83
C PRO A 147 27.47 80.08 -33.47
N LYS A 148 27.28 80.84 -34.56
CA LYS A 148 28.32 81.69 -35.18
C LYS A 148 28.36 83.04 -34.44
N PRO A 149 29.54 83.64 -34.17
CA PRO A 149 29.59 84.90 -33.41
C PRO A 149 28.97 86.07 -34.18
N LYS A 150 28.12 86.88 -33.53
CA LYS A 150 27.75 88.21 -34.03
C LYS A 150 28.88 89.19 -33.71
N ASP A 151 29.32 89.96 -34.71
CA ASP A 151 30.15 91.14 -34.47
C ASP A 151 29.36 92.16 -33.61
N GLN A 152 29.93 92.54 -32.48
CA GLN A 152 29.38 93.55 -31.57
C GLN A 152 30.31 94.75 -31.48
N THR A 153 29.87 95.87 -32.04
CA THR A 153 30.39 97.21 -31.77
C THR A 153 29.70 97.80 -30.53
N SER A 154 30.08 97.33 -29.35
CA SER A 154 29.68 97.94 -28.07
C SER A 154 30.84 97.97 -27.08
N THR A 155 30.94 99.06 -26.31
CA THR A 155 32.01 99.30 -25.35
C THR A 155 32.08 98.22 -24.26
N PRO A 156 33.26 97.65 -23.96
CA PRO A 156 33.40 96.50 -23.04
C PRO A 156 33.16 96.89 -21.57
N SER A 157 32.65 95.94 -20.78
CA SER A 157 32.57 96.08 -19.33
C SER A 157 33.96 95.93 -18.66
N ALA A 158 34.07 96.29 -17.38
CA ALA A 158 35.30 96.13 -16.62
C ALA A 158 35.80 94.66 -16.55
N ASP A 159 34.88 93.70 -16.49
CA ASP A 159 35.20 92.27 -16.48
C ASP A 159 35.68 91.76 -17.85
N ASP A 160 35.16 92.33 -18.95
CA ASP A 160 35.63 92.03 -20.30
C ASP A 160 37.06 92.54 -20.51
N LEU A 161 37.36 93.76 -20.05
CA LEU A 161 38.73 94.29 -20.07
C LEU A 161 39.69 93.41 -19.27
N LYS A 162 39.27 92.89 -18.10
CA LYS A 162 40.05 91.94 -17.30
C LYS A 162 40.32 90.64 -18.06
N LYS A 163 39.29 90.03 -18.69
CA LYS A 163 39.46 88.86 -19.55
C LYS A 163 40.40 89.11 -20.74
N PHE A 164 40.28 90.25 -21.41
CA PHE A 164 41.19 90.62 -22.50
C PHE A 164 42.64 90.76 -22.01
N LYS A 165 42.89 91.26 -20.80
CA LYS A 165 44.23 91.29 -20.20
C LYS A 165 44.78 89.89 -19.96
N GLU A 166 44.01 89.00 -19.36
CA GLU A 166 44.44 87.62 -19.08
C GLU A 166 44.76 86.86 -20.38
N GLN A 167 43.88 86.94 -21.38
CA GLN A 167 44.09 86.35 -22.71
C GLN A 167 45.33 86.94 -23.42
N ALA A 168 45.52 88.26 -23.37
CA ALA A 168 46.67 88.90 -23.99
C ALA A 168 47.99 88.55 -23.30
N LYS A 169 48.04 88.51 -21.95
CA LYS A 169 49.20 88.02 -21.21
C LYS A 169 49.53 86.57 -21.58
N GLU A 170 48.52 85.76 -21.88
CA GLU A 170 48.73 84.38 -22.35
C GLU A 170 49.27 84.30 -23.79
N LEU A 171 48.80 85.14 -24.71
CA LEU A 171 49.36 85.25 -26.07
C LEU A 171 50.83 85.69 -26.07
N ILE A 172 51.20 86.65 -25.20
CA ILE A 172 52.60 87.02 -24.96
C ILE A 172 53.42 85.82 -24.45
N ASN A 173 52.87 85.08 -23.49
CA ASN A 173 53.51 83.88 -22.94
C ASN A 173 53.76 82.83 -24.03
N ARG A 174 52.79 82.58 -24.91
CA ARG A 174 52.84 81.55 -25.96
C ARG A 174 53.76 81.89 -27.14
N ASN A 175 54.39 83.08 -27.19
CA ASN A 175 55.25 83.46 -28.30
C ASN A 175 56.69 82.92 -28.10
N PRO A 176 57.15 81.92 -28.88
CA PRO A 176 58.45 81.29 -28.66
C PRO A 176 59.64 82.15 -29.12
N LYS A 177 59.39 83.22 -29.89
CA LYS A 177 60.42 84.12 -30.40
C LYS A 177 60.73 85.28 -29.45
N LEU A 178 59.91 85.54 -28.42
CA LEU A 178 60.19 86.54 -27.39
C LEU A 178 61.08 85.98 -26.28
N THR A 179 62.01 86.80 -25.79
CA THR A 179 62.80 86.48 -24.59
C THR A 179 61.95 86.62 -23.32
N ASP A 180 62.32 85.95 -22.25
CA ASP A 180 61.52 85.94 -21.02
C ASP A 180 61.40 87.34 -20.40
N LYS A 181 62.45 88.17 -20.53
CA LYS A 181 62.44 89.59 -20.15
C LYS A 181 61.49 90.43 -21.02
N GLN A 182 61.35 90.13 -22.31
CA GLN A 182 60.35 90.78 -23.19
C GLN A 182 58.93 90.30 -22.85
N LYS A 183 58.73 89.00 -22.58
CA LYS A 183 57.44 88.46 -22.12
C LYS A 183 56.97 89.12 -20.82
N GLU A 184 57.88 89.29 -19.86
CA GLU A 184 57.66 89.99 -18.59
C GLU A 184 57.21 91.45 -18.81
N ASP A 185 57.90 92.18 -19.70
CA ASP A 185 57.64 93.59 -19.94
C ASP A 185 56.30 93.83 -20.65
N TYR A 186 56.01 93.07 -21.72
CA TYR A 186 54.72 93.17 -22.41
C TYR A 186 53.53 92.75 -21.53
N LYS A 187 53.70 91.81 -20.58
CA LYS A 187 52.66 91.50 -19.59
C LYS A 187 52.35 92.68 -18.68
N LYS A 188 53.37 93.43 -18.24
CA LYS A 188 53.20 94.65 -17.41
C LYS A 188 52.55 95.77 -18.20
N GLN A 189 52.89 95.91 -19.49
CA GLN A 189 52.19 96.84 -20.36
C GLN A 189 50.70 96.47 -20.51
N ILE A 190 50.37 95.18 -20.68
CA ILE A 190 48.97 94.69 -20.74
C ILE A 190 48.24 94.89 -19.40
N GLU A 191 48.91 94.67 -18.27
CA GLU A 191 48.41 94.96 -16.91
C GLU A 191 47.93 96.42 -16.79
N ASN A 192 48.72 97.35 -17.33
CA ASN A 192 48.49 98.80 -17.27
C ASN A 192 47.53 99.33 -18.35
N ALA A 193 47.18 98.55 -19.36
CA ALA A 193 46.25 98.97 -20.41
C ALA A 193 44.84 99.24 -19.85
N THR A 194 44.19 100.31 -20.29
CA THR A 194 42.84 100.71 -19.86
C THR A 194 41.78 100.49 -20.94
N THR A 195 42.17 100.20 -22.19
CA THR A 195 41.25 99.90 -23.29
C THR A 195 41.65 98.66 -24.09
N LYS A 196 40.71 98.12 -24.87
CA LYS A 196 40.92 96.95 -25.75
C LYS A 196 41.95 97.27 -26.85
N GLU A 197 41.93 98.49 -27.38
CA GLU A 197 42.84 98.98 -28.42
C GLU A 197 44.28 99.08 -27.89
N GLN A 198 44.46 99.49 -26.63
CA GLN A 198 45.79 99.48 -25.99
C GLN A 198 46.33 98.06 -25.87
N ILE A 199 45.50 97.10 -25.43
CA ILE A 199 45.89 95.67 -25.36
C ILE A 199 46.25 95.13 -26.76
N GLN A 200 45.45 95.44 -27.79
CA GLN A 200 45.73 95.06 -29.18
C GLN A 200 47.02 95.68 -29.71
N ASN A 201 47.30 96.95 -29.40
CA ASN A 201 48.54 97.62 -29.79
C ASN A 201 49.77 96.98 -29.11
N ILE A 202 49.68 96.61 -27.83
CA ILE A 202 50.77 95.94 -27.11
C ILE A 202 51.02 94.54 -27.70
N LEU A 203 49.96 93.78 -27.99
CA LEU A 203 50.07 92.49 -28.69
C LEU A 203 50.72 92.65 -30.07
N LYS A 204 50.37 93.71 -30.82
CA LYS A 204 51.01 94.01 -32.11
C LYS A 204 52.49 94.35 -31.95
N GLN A 205 52.85 95.22 -31.00
CA GLN A 205 54.25 95.57 -30.71
C GLN A 205 55.08 94.34 -30.33
N ALA A 206 54.51 93.44 -29.52
CA ALA A 206 55.15 92.19 -29.15
C ALA A 206 55.33 91.24 -30.36
N ASN A 207 54.36 91.19 -31.27
CA ASN A 207 54.48 90.41 -32.51
C ASN A 207 55.52 91.01 -33.47
N ASP A 208 55.56 92.33 -33.61
CA ASP A 208 56.56 93.05 -34.41
C ASP A 208 57.98 92.87 -33.82
N GLN A 209 58.12 92.84 -32.50
CA GLN A 209 59.39 92.55 -31.81
C GLN A 209 59.80 91.08 -31.95
N ALA A 210 58.86 90.14 -31.89
CA ALA A 210 59.08 88.73 -32.16
C ALA A 210 59.57 88.48 -33.60
N GLY A 211 59.16 89.30 -34.56
CA GLY A 211 59.68 89.29 -35.94
C GLY A 211 61.14 89.78 -36.08
N LYS A 212 61.65 90.56 -35.12
CA LYS A 212 63.03 91.10 -35.11
C LYS A 212 64.03 90.22 -34.37
N ASN A 213 63.55 89.30 -33.52
CA ASN A 213 64.41 88.42 -32.74
C ASN A 213 64.91 87.24 -33.60
N ASN A 214 66.23 87.16 -33.82
CA ASN A 214 66.84 86.14 -34.68
C ASN A 214 67.07 84.81 -33.93
N VAL A 215 66.01 84.02 -33.74
CA VAL A 215 66.00 82.76 -32.97
C VAL A 215 66.12 81.55 -33.89
N LYS A 216 66.94 80.55 -33.53
CA LYS A 216 67.14 79.35 -34.36
C LYS A 216 65.91 78.42 -34.32
N PRO A 217 65.56 77.73 -35.42
CA PRO A 217 64.39 76.83 -35.48
C PRO A 217 64.41 75.68 -34.45
N GLU A 218 65.57 75.15 -34.10
CA GLU A 218 65.68 74.06 -33.12
C GLU A 218 65.41 74.52 -31.68
N ASP A 219 65.82 75.74 -31.32
CA ASP A 219 65.55 76.34 -30.01
C ASP A 219 64.05 76.64 -29.83
N ILE A 220 63.34 76.97 -30.91
CA ILE A 220 61.89 77.15 -30.95
C ILE A 220 61.17 75.82 -30.65
N LYS A 221 61.49 74.75 -31.39
CA LYS A 221 60.88 73.41 -31.16
C LYS A 221 61.12 72.89 -29.75
N LYS A 222 62.31 73.13 -29.19
CA LYS A 222 62.65 72.73 -27.81
C LYS A 222 61.78 73.47 -26.79
N LYS A 223 61.69 74.80 -26.89
CA LYS A 223 60.83 75.62 -26.01
C LYS A 223 59.35 75.28 -26.16
N GLU A 224 58.86 75.05 -27.37
CA GLU A 224 57.47 74.65 -27.62
C GLU A 224 57.13 73.29 -26.97
N LYS A 225 58.07 72.34 -26.99
CA LYS A 225 57.92 71.05 -26.31
C LYS A 225 57.91 71.21 -24.78
N GLU A 226 58.88 71.95 -24.22
CA GLU A 226 58.98 72.21 -22.78
C GLU A 226 57.74 72.98 -22.24
N GLU A 227 57.26 74.01 -22.95
CA GLU A 227 56.03 74.71 -22.59
C GLU A 227 54.76 73.85 -22.79
N LYS A 228 54.74 72.87 -23.71
CA LYS A 228 53.63 71.91 -23.84
C LYS A 228 53.60 70.91 -22.68
N GLU A 229 54.74 70.31 -22.37
CA GLU A 229 54.90 69.28 -21.32
C GLU A 229 54.63 69.86 -19.92
N LYS A 230 55.09 71.10 -19.66
CA LYS A 230 54.76 71.83 -18.43
C LYS A 230 53.25 72.10 -18.31
N ARG A 231 52.57 72.51 -19.39
CA ARG A 231 51.11 72.74 -19.40
C ARG A 231 50.31 71.46 -19.23
N GLU A 232 50.73 70.34 -19.83
CA GLU A 232 50.05 69.05 -19.65
C GLU A 232 50.14 68.57 -18.19
N ASN A 233 51.27 68.78 -17.52
CA ASN A 233 51.39 68.45 -16.09
C ASN A 233 50.63 69.44 -15.19
N GLU A 234 50.71 70.76 -15.43
CA GLU A 234 49.93 71.76 -14.69
C GLU A 234 48.41 71.54 -14.85
N GLN A 235 47.95 71.10 -16.03
CA GLN A 235 46.54 70.76 -16.24
C GLN A 235 46.15 69.44 -15.55
N LYS A 236 46.95 68.37 -15.64
CA LYS A 236 46.70 67.12 -14.90
C LYS A 236 46.66 67.33 -13.39
N GLU A 237 47.53 68.19 -12.87
CA GLU A 237 47.58 68.56 -11.45
C GLU A 237 46.32 69.35 -11.02
N LYS A 238 45.83 70.25 -11.87
CA LYS A 238 44.54 70.95 -11.67
C LYS A 238 43.35 70.01 -11.77
N ASP A 239 43.27 69.19 -12.81
CA ASP A 239 42.20 68.22 -13.03
C ASP A 239 42.12 67.22 -11.87
N LYS A 240 43.27 66.78 -11.33
CA LYS A 240 43.34 65.93 -10.13
C LYS A 240 42.79 66.66 -8.91
N LYS A 241 43.26 67.87 -8.61
CA LYS A 241 42.77 68.67 -7.47
C LYS A 241 41.30 69.04 -7.59
N GLU A 242 40.80 69.30 -8.80
CA GLU A 242 39.39 69.58 -9.04
C GLU A 242 38.50 68.33 -8.89
N ARG A 243 38.99 67.15 -9.30
CA ARG A 243 38.31 65.87 -9.04
C ARG A 243 38.30 65.53 -7.56
N GLU A 244 39.44 65.65 -6.87
CA GLU A 244 39.55 65.44 -5.41
C GLU A 244 38.58 66.36 -4.66
N LYS A 245 38.58 67.66 -4.99
CA LYS A 245 37.66 68.64 -4.39
C LYS A 245 36.19 68.34 -4.68
N LYS A 246 35.83 67.96 -5.92
CA LYS A 246 34.45 67.56 -6.26
C LYS A 246 34.01 66.29 -5.54
N GLN A 247 34.92 65.32 -5.37
CA GLN A 247 34.64 64.09 -4.63
C GLN A 247 34.47 64.36 -3.13
N GLU A 248 35.24 65.28 -2.56
CA GLU A 248 35.14 65.70 -1.15
C GLU A 248 33.86 66.53 -0.88
N GLU A 249 33.50 67.45 -1.78
CA GLU A 249 32.23 68.19 -1.76
C GLU A 249 31.03 67.24 -1.88
N GLN A 250 31.08 66.28 -2.81
CA GLN A 250 30.04 65.27 -3.00
C GLN A 250 29.91 64.36 -1.77
N THR A 251 31.02 63.82 -1.25
CA THR A 251 31.03 62.99 -0.03
C THR A 251 30.45 63.75 1.17
N THR A 252 30.72 65.05 1.30
CA THR A 252 30.16 65.90 2.36
C THR A 252 28.63 66.06 2.23
N LYS A 253 28.14 66.25 1.00
CA LYS A 253 26.70 66.31 0.70
C LYS A 253 26.00 64.97 0.96
N ASP A 254 26.64 63.87 0.59
CA ASP A 254 26.11 62.52 0.78
C ASP A 254 26.08 62.14 2.26
N LYS A 255 27.10 62.52 3.05
CA LYS A 255 27.06 62.40 4.52
C LYS A 255 25.87 63.14 5.13
N LYS A 256 25.52 64.35 4.66
CA LYS A 256 24.35 65.05 5.20
C LYS A 256 23.07 64.25 4.92
N SER A 257 22.85 63.85 3.66
CA SER A 257 21.68 63.04 3.26
C SER A 257 21.62 61.69 4.00
N ALA A 258 22.77 61.06 4.26
CA ALA A 258 22.88 59.83 5.03
C ALA A 258 22.54 60.01 6.51
N ASN A 259 22.94 61.11 7.16
CA ASN A 259 22.50 61.44 8.52
C ASN A 259 20.97 61.61 8.57
N ASP A 260 20.40 62.41 7.66
CA ASP A 260 18.95 62.62 7.56
C ASP A 260 18.21 61.29 7.34
N THR A 261 18.78 60.37 6.54
CA THR A 261 18.26 59.02 6.28
C THR A 261 18.31 58.14 7.54
N ILE A 262 19.43 58.10 8.26
CA ILE A 262 19.59 57.29 9.49
C ILE A 262 18.62 57.75 10.58
N ASP A 263 18.36 59.05 10.68
CA ASP A 263 17.38 59.58 11.64
C ASP A 263 15.95 59.14 11.32
N GLY A 264 15.57 59.10 10.05
CA GLY A 264 14.26 58.66 9.57
C GLY A 264 13.94 57.17 9.74
N LEU A 265 14.93 56.33 10.09
CA LEU A 265 14.75 54.89 10.31
C LEU A 265 14.16 54.63 11.71
N SER A 266 12.89 54.22 11.77
CA SER A 266 12.08 54.13 13.01
C SER A 266 12.43 52.97 13.95
N ASP A 267 12.93 51.87 13.41
CA ASP A 267 13.12 50.59 14.13
C ASP A 267 14.57 50.39 14.61
N LEU A 268 15.47 51.32 14.25
CA LEU A 268 16.81 51.40 14.84
C LEU A 268 16.77 51.95 16.26
N THR A 269 17.49 51.31 17.17
CA THR A 269 17.74 51.88 18.51
C THR A 269 18.61 53.14 18.41
N GLN A 270 18.51 54.04 19.39
CA GLN A 270 19.34 55.25 19.41
C GLN A 270 20.85 54.91 19.39
N ASP A 271 21.25 53.89 20.16
CA ASP A 271 22.59 53.31 20.18
C ASP A 271 23.09 52.88 18.78
N GLU A 272 22.22 52.29 17.96
CA GLU A 272 22.55 51.90 16.59
C GLU A 272 22.68 53.12 15.68
N LYS A 273 21.76 54.10 15.78
CA LYS A 273 21.85 55.37 15.03
C LYS A 273 23.15 56.10 15.35
N ASP A 274 23.51 56.21 16.63
CA ASP A 274 24.70 56.93 17.08
C ASP A 274 25.99 56.22 16.60
N LYS A 275 26.05 54.89 16.65
CA LYS A 275 27.19 54.11 16.12
C LYS A 275 27.31 54.21 14.60
N LEU A 276 26.19 54.21 13.87
CA LEU A 276 26.18 54.42 12.41
C LEU A 276 26.63 55.86 12.04
N LYS A 277 26.20 56.86 12.83
CA LYS A 277 26.68 58.25 12.69
C LYS A 277 28.15 58.43 13.06
N GLU A 278 28.66 57.68 14.04
CA GLU A 278 30.10 57.65 14.37
C GLU A 278 30.92 57.05 13.21
N LYS A 279 30.46 55.95 12.59
CA LYS A 279 31.05 55.41 11.35
C LYS A 279 31.02 56.43 10.19
N LEU A 280 29.90 57.14 10.03
CA LEU A 280 29.67 58.06 8.91
C LEU A 280 30.52 59.34 9.02
N ASN A 281 30.48 60.00 10.19
CA ASN A 281 31.06 61.32 10.40
C ASN A 281 32.47 61.24 11.01
N GLY A 282 32.80 60.14 11.68
CA GLY A 282 33.98 60.01 12.54
C GLY A 282 33.72 60.50 13.96
N LYS A 283 34.60 60.15 14.89
CA LYS A 283 34.50 60.62 16.28
C LYS A 283 35.26 61.93 16.46
N SER A 284 34.55 62.99 16.86
CA SER A 284 35.15 64.31 17.07
C SER A 284 36.30 64.23 18.10
N GLY A 285 37.48 64.74 17.72
CA GLY A 285 38.69 64.73 18.54
C GLY A 285 39.51 63.43 18.51
N ASP A 286 39.05 62.37 17.84
CA ASP A 286 39.75 61.07 17.76
C ASP A 286 40.21 60.78 16.33
N THR A 287 41.49 61.07 16.05
CA THR A 287 42.10 60.87 14.72
C THR A 287 42.25 59.41 14.32
N SER A 288 42.07 58.45 15.24
CA SER A 288 42.04 57.01 14.92
C SER A 288 40.70 56.58 14.30
N LYS A 289 39.65 57.40 14.45
CA LYS A 289 38.29 57.14 13.96
C LYS A 289 37.84 58.17 12.92
N SER A 290 38.58 58.24 11.81
CA SER A 290 38.13 58.99 10.63
C SER A 290 36.87 58.35 10.04
N GLY A 291 35.79 59.12 9.90
CA GLY A 291 34.57 58.65 9.21
C GLY A 291 34.78 58.47 7.70
N ALA A 292 33.72 58.05 7.00
CA ALA A 292 33.73 57.76 5.57
C ALA A 292 34.42 58.84 4.71
N LYS A 293 35.25 58.43 3.75
CA LYS A 293 36.11 59.27 2.90
C LYS A 293 35.67 59.30 1.45
N THR A 294 34.80 58.37 1.03
CA THR A 294 34.26 58.33 -0.33
C THR A 294 32.73 58.20 -0.33
N PRO A 295 32.04 58.54 -1.44
CA PRO A 295 30.59 58.34 -1.57
C PRO A 295 30.18 56.87 -1.43
N GLU A 296 31.04 55.94 -1.87
CA GLU A 296 30.80 54.49 -1.76
C GLU A 296 30.79 54.02 -0.31
N GLU A 297 31.72 54.51 0.53
CA GLU A 297 31.73 54.23 1.97
C GLU A 297 30.50 54.81 2.68
N VAL A 298 30.06 56.01 2.28
CA VAL A 298 28.80 56.61 2.78
C VAL A 298 27.60 55.72 2.41
N GLN A 299 27.51 55.27 1.16
CA GLN A 299 26.41 54.41 0.71
C GLN A 299 26.42 53.04 1.39
N GLN A 300 27.59 52.46 1.69
CA GLN A 300 27.69 51.22 2.46
C GLN A 300 27.12 51.37 3.88
N ILE A 301 27.36 52.50 4.56
CA ILE A 301 26.81 52.77 5.89
C ILE A 301 25.29 52.99 5.83
N VAL A 302 24.78 53.67 4.80
CA VAL A 302 23.32 53.79 4.56
C VAL A 302 22.68 52.43 4.33
N ASN A 303 23.31 51.56 3.53
CA ASN A 303 22.83 50.20 3.29
C ASN A 303 22.85 49.35 4.58
N GLU A 304 23.88 49.49 5.43
CA GLU A 304 23.92 48.83 6.75
C GLU A 304 22.77 49.32 7.66
N ALA A 305 22.53 50.63 7.70
CA ALA A 305 21.45 51.23 8.48
C ALA A 305 20.07 50.71 8.03
N GLN A 306 19.81 50.69 6.73
CA GLN A 306 18.56 50.17 6.15
C GLN A 306 18.38 48.67 6.41
N ALA A 307 19.43 47.87 6.27
CA ALA A 307 19.39 46.43 6.57
C ALA A 307 19.11 46.17 8.06
N ARG A 308 19.76 46.91 8.97
CA ARG A 308 19.48 46.85 10.41
C ARG A 308 18.04 47.22 10.73
N ASN A 309 17.49 48.30 10.14
CA ASN A 309 16.10 48.70 10.38
C ASN A 309 15.11 47.62 9.90
N ALA A 310 15.32 47.08 8.69
CA ALA A 310 14.46 46.04 8.14
C ALA A 310 14.48 44.77 9.00
N ALA A 311 15.64 44.38 9.53
CA ALA A 311 15.77 43.25 10.45
C ALA A 311 15.07 43.50 11.80
N ARG A 312 15.26 44.69 12.40
CA ARG A 312 14.58 45.08 13.65
C ARG A 312 13.06 45.07 13.51
N LYS A 313 12.53 45.63 12.41
CA LYS A 313 11.10 45.60 12.08
C LYS A 313 10.56 44.17 11.93
N ALA A 314 11.33 43.30 11.26
CA ALA A 314 10.89 41.92 11.03
C ALA A 314 10.83 41.07 12.30
N ILE A 315 11.82 41.20 13.20
CA ILE A 315 11.83 40.54 14.52
C ILE A 315 10.62 40.96 15.38
N LYS A 316 10.13 42.20 15.20
CA LYS A 316 9.04 42.73 16.01
C LYS A 316 7.66 42.24 15.56
N ASP A 317 7.38 42.29 14.25
CA ASP A 317 6.00 42.15 13.73
C ASP A 317 5.86 41.30 12.44
N GLU A 318 6.94 40.85 11.78
CA GLU A 318 6.83 40.15 10.47
C GLU A 318 7.16 38.63 10.50
N LEU A 319 7.48 38.06 11.66
CA LEU A 319 7.93 36.66 11.79
C LEU A 319 7.09 35.81 12.79
N PRO A 320 5.73 35.83 12.74
CA PRO A 320 4.87 35.19 13.75
C PRO A 320 4.90 33.65 13.77
N PHE A 321 5.56 33.00 12.81
CA PHE A 321 5.73 31.54 12.74
C PHE A 321 7.18 31.11 13.06
N LEU A 322 7.98 31.96 13.70
CA LEU A 322 9.21 31.55 14.39
C LEU A 322 8.94 31.50 15.90
N ASP A 323 9.54 30.56 16.62
CA ASP A 323 9.50 30.55 18.09
C ASP A 323 10.46 31.63 18.63
N HIS A 324 9.94 32.59 19.39
CA HIS A 324 10.71 33.68 20.01
C HIS A 324 11.37 33.26 21.34
N GLY A 325 11.13 32.02 21.78
CA GLY A 325 11.59 31.44 23.04
C GLY A 325 10.63 31.69 24.21
N THR A 326 9.38 32.09 23.94
CA THR A 326 8.41 32.50 24.96
C THR A 326 7.25 31.52 25.15
N GLY A 327 7.15 30.46 24.34
CA GLY A 327 6.07 29.46 24.39
C GLY A 327 6.02 28.53 25.63
N ALA A 328 6.92 28.67 26.59
CA ALA A 328 6.92 27.90 27.83
C ALA A 328 5.82 28.37 28.82
N GLU A 329 5.26 27.46 29.61
CA GLU A 329 4.23 27.76 30.61
C GLU A 329 4.68 28.84 31.62
N GLY A 330 3.76 29.76 31.96
CA GLY A 330 4.00 30.83 32.93
C GLY A 330 4.67 32.09 32.37
N LYS A 331 4.84 32.20 31.05
CA LYS A 331 5.29 33.42 30.36
C LYS A 331 4.12 34.35 30.03
N THR A 332 4.40 35.65 29.94
CA THR A 332 3.41 36.72 29.66
C THR A 332 3.85 37.63 28.52
N ASP A 333 4.86 37.22 27.76
CA ASP A 333 5.37 37.97 26.61
C ASP A 333 4.31 38.02 25.50
N THR A 334 4.29 39.08 24.68
CA THR A 334 3.25 39.27 23.64
C THR A 334 3.26 38.19 22.55
N THR A 335 4.36 37.46 22.42
CA THR A 335 4.56 36.31 21.52
C THR A 335 4.15 34.97 22.13
N HIS A 336 3.89 34.89 23.45
CA HIS A 336 3.71 33.63 24.18
C HIS A 336 2.63 32.73 23.57
N ALA A 337 1.46 33.28 23.25
CA ALA A 337 0.34 32.52 22.70
C ALA A 337 0.62 31.98 21.28
N ASP A 338 1.35 32.75 20.46
CA ASP A 338 1.75 32.35 19.11
C ASP A 338 2.87 31.29 19.16
N ASP A 339 3.91 31.50 19.97
CA ASP A 339 4.99 30.52 20.20
C ASP A 339 4.44 29.18 20.74
N ALA A 340 3.53 29.22 21.72
CA ALA A 340 2.93 28.02 22.31
C ALA A 340 2.06 27.25 21.30
N ALA A 341 1.22 27.97 20.53
CA ALA A 341 0.41 27.38 19.47
C ALA A 341 1.27 26.79 18.34
N LEU A 342 2.34 27.49 17.94
CA LEU A 342 3.30 27.00 16.95
C LEU A 342 3.95 25.69 17.39
N ASN A 343 4.42 25.62 18.64
CA ASN A 343 5.03 24.42 19.20
C ASN A 343 4.07 23.23 19.23
N GLU A 344 2.80 23.42 19.59
CA GLU A 344 1.81 22.35 19.56
C GLU A 344 1.48 21.90 18.12
N LEU A 345 1.37 22.84 17.18
CA LEU A 345 1.07 22.54 15.77
C LEU A 345 2.22 21.81 15.07
N LEU A 346 3.46 22.16 15.36
CA LEU A 346 4.65 21.55 14.75
C LEU A 346 5.21 20.35 15.55
N GLY A 347 4.70 20.10 16.76
CA GLY A 347 5.21 19.05 17.66
C GLY A 347 6.61 19.33 18.21
N THR A 348 7.01 20.60 18.28
CA THR A 348 8.32 21.04 18.78
C THR A 348 8.27 21.37 20.28
N LYS A 349 9.45 21.45 20.90
CA LYS A 349 9.59 21.95 22.27
C LYS A 349 9.91 23.44 22.22
N SER A 350 9.34 24.22 23.12
CA SER A 350 9.62 25.66 23.19
C SER A 350 11.12 25.95 23.32
N GLY A 351 11.60 26.82 22.46
CA GLY A 351 12.99 27.26 22.37
C GLY A 351 13.17 28.14 21.14
N LYS A 352 13.88 29.27 21.30
CA LYS A 352 14.03 30.27 20.24
C LYS A 352 14.57 29.64 18.95
N ASP A 353 13.93 29.95 17.82
CA ASP A 353 14.32 29.47 16.49
C ASP A 353 15.78 29.82 16.18
N SER A 354 16.51 28.90 15.55
CA SER A 354 17.93 29.10 15.22
C SER A 354 18.15 30.21 14.21
N THR A 355 17.26 30.39 13.24
CA THR A 355 17.37 31.45 12.22
C THR A 355 17.06 32.84 12.80
N LEU A 356 16.16 32.91 13.79
CA LEU A 356 15.94 34.11 14.58
C LEU A 356 17.17 34.43 15.46
N THR A 357 17.77 33.40 16.06
CA THR A 357 19.01 33.51 16.84
C THR A 357 20.20 33.96 15.98
N ASP A 358 20.33 33.46 14.76
CA ASP A 358 21.35 33.88 13.79
C ASP A 358 21.16 35.34 13.35
N LEU A 359 19.91 35.78 13.15
CA LEU A 359 19.58 37.17 12.84
C LEU A 359 19.90 38.13 13.99
N GLU A 360 19.55 37.76 15.23
CA GLU A 360 19.94 38.50 16.43
C GLU A 360 21.47 38.56 16.58
N THR A 361 22.17 37.46 16.31
CA THR A 361 23.64 37.37 16.35
C THR A 361 24.29 38.26 15.30
N ALA A 362 23.77 38.29 14.06
CA ALA A 362 24.23 39.18 13.00
C ALA A 362 24.04 40.66 13.38
N LEU A 363 22.91 41.02 14.00
CA LEU A 363 22.68 42.38 14.51
C LEU A 363 23.65 42.76 15.65
N ALA A 364 23.97 41.83 16.54
CA ALA A 364 24.86 42.04 17.69
C ALA A 364 26.37 42.08 17.35
N LYS A 365 26.76 41.65 16.15
CA LYS A 365 28.17 41.54 15.72
C LYS A 365 28.85 42.92 15.56
N THR A 366 29.89 43.18 16.37
CA THR A 366 30.58 44.48 16.47
C THR A 366 32.02 44.52 15.96
N ASN A 367 32.77 43.41 15.96
CA ASN A 367 34.18 43.39 15.53
C ASN A 367 34.58 42.05 14.85
N PRO A 368 34.79 42.03 13.52
CA PRO A 368 34.37 43.07 12.56
C PRO A 368 32.85 43.24 12.61
N ALA A 369 32.34 44.46 12.46
CA ALA A 369 30.90 44.70 12.45
C ALA A 369 30.22 43.97 11.27
N ALA A 370 28.97 43.53 11.46
CA ALA A 370 28.23 42.87 10.38
C ALA A 370 28.05 43.77 9.16
N THR A 371 28.18 43.19 7.96
CA THR A 371 27.88 43.90 6.71
C THR A 371 26.38 43.94 6.44
N ALA A 372 25.94 44.88 5.59
CA ALA A 372 24.55 44.94 5.13
C ALA A 372 24.08 43.63 4.47
N GLU A 373 24.99 42.94 3.78
CA GLU A 373 24.71 41.67 3.09
C GLU A 373 24.63 40.49 4.08
N GLU A 374 25.46 40.45 5.13
CA GLU A 374 25.32 39.45 6.21
C GLU A 374 23.97 39.57 6.92
N ILE A 375 23.55 40.78 7.28
CA ILE A 375 22.27 41.04 7.95
C ILE A 375 21.10 40.69 7.03
N LYS A 376 21.17 41.06 5.74
CA LYS A 376 20.13 40.73 4.76
C LYS A 376 20.01 39.23 4.54
N ASN A 377 21.12 38.50 4.42
CA ASN A 377 21.11 37.05 4.24
C ASN A 377 20.53 36.31 5.46
N ALA A 378 20.83 36.77 6.68
CA ALA A 378 20.21 36.25 7.90
C ALA A 378 18.70 36.53 7.92
N LEU A 379 18.27 37.75 7.54
CA LEU A 379 16.86 38.14 7.48
C LEU A 379 16.08 37.33 6.43
N ASP A 380 16.64 37.15 5.23
CA ASP A 380 16.05 36.35 4.16
C ASP A 380 15.97 34.86 4.55
N THR A 381 16.87 34.39 5.42
CA THR A 381 16.83 33.03 5.99
C THR A 381 15.72 32.90 7.04
N ALA A 382 15.60 33.84 7.97
CA ALA A 382 14.51 33.87 8.95
C ALA A 382 13.13 34.00 8.29
N LYS A 383 12.99 34.86 7.26
CA LYS A 383 11.74 34.98 6.48
C LYS A 383 11.38 33.69 5.73
N ARG A 384 12.38 32.97 5.21
CA ARG A 384 12.16 31.65 4.58
C ARG A 384 11.71 30.61 5.60
N GLN A 385 12.33 30.57 6.78
CA GLN A 385 11.95 29.63 7.84
C GLN A 385 10.54 29.93 8.37
N ASN A 386 10.17 31.20 8.51
CA ASN A 386 8.82 31.61 8.88
C ASN A 386 7.76 31.11 7.88
N ALA A 387 8.01 31.26 6.57
CA ALA A 387 7.09 30.76 5.54
C ALA A 387 6.96 29.22 5.55
N ILE A 388 8.06 28.49 5.78
CA ILE A 388 8.06 27.04 5.94
C ILE A 388 7.24 26.63 7.18
N ASN A 389 7.43 27.32 8.29
CA ASN A 389 6.70 27.05 9.53
C ASN A 389 5.21 27.41 9.41
N GLU A 390 4.85 28.47 8.69
CA GLU A 390 3.46 28.82 8.36
C GLU A 390 2.77 27.71 7.57
N GLU A 391 3.39 27.23 6.49
CA GLU A 391 2.85 26.15 5.65
C GLU A 391 2.69 24.86 6.47
N ASN A 392 3.71 24.49 7.26
CA ASN A 392 3.66 23.31 8.13
C ASN A 392 2.58 23.42 9.22
N ALA A 393 2.42 24.59 9.84
CA ALA A 393 1.40 24.82 10.88
C ALA A 393 -0.01 24.75 10.29
N LYS A 394 -0.23 25.34 9.10
CA LYS A 394 -1.50 25.24 8.36
C LYS A 394 -1.81 23.80 7.97
N ASN A 395 -0.84 23.08 7.41
CA ASN A 395 -0.98 21.67 7.05
C ASN A 395 -1.30 20.79 8.28
N SER A 396 -0.68 21.05 9.43
CA SER A 396 -0.99 20.35 10.69
C SER A 396 -2.42 20.63 11.18
N GLY A 397 -2.86 21.89 11.14
CA GLY A 397 -4.24 22.26 11.49
C GLY A 397 -5.28 21.64 10.56
N LEU A 398 -5.03 21.66 9.25
CA LEU A 398 -5.88 21.00 8.25
C LEU A 398 -5.94 19.48 8.47
N ALA A 399 -4.81 18.83 8.75
CA ALA A 399 -4.77 17.39 9.03
C ALA A 399 -5.56 17.00 10.30
N LYS A 400 -5.54 17.82 11.36
CA LYS A 400 -6.40 17.64 12.54
C LYS A 400 -7.89 17.73 12.14
N LEU A 401 -8.27 18.68 11.30
CA LEU A 401 -9.65 18.87 10.81
C LEU A 401 -10.10 17.75 9.86
N ASP A 402 -9.22 17.25 9.00
CA ASP A 402 -9.49 16.08 8.13
C ASP A 402 -9.71 14.80 8.95
N ALA A 403 -8.94 14.61 10.03
CA ALA A 403 -9.16 13.48 10.94
C ALA A 403 -10.55 13.52 11.61
N LEU A 404 -11.02 14.70 12.03
CA LEU A 404 -12.38 14.88 12.58
C LEU A 404 -13.46 14.62 11.52
N LEU A 405 -13.25 15.07 10.28
CA LEU A 405 -14.17 14.80 9.17
C LEU A 405 -14.25 13.32 8.82
N GLN A 406 -13.10 12.63 8.80
CA GLN A 406 -13.02 11.20 8.54
C GLN A 406 -13.71 10.41 9.66
N GLN A 407 -13.43 10.73 10.93
CA GLN A 407 -14.09 10.10 12.09
C GLN A 407 -15.61 10.24 12.04
N LEU A 408 -16.12 11.42 11.67
CA LEU A 408 -17.55 11.66 11.51
C LEU A 408 -18.14 10.87 10.32
N THR A 409 -17.42 10.81 9.21
CA THR A 409 -17.83 10.09 7.99
C THR A 409 -17.86 8.58 8.20
N ASP A 410 -16.87 8.01 8.89
CA ASP A 410 -16.81 6.59 9.22
C ASP A 410 -17.93 6.18 10.20
N ALA A 411 -18.24 7.04 11.18
CA ALA A 411 -19.35 6.85 12.09
C ALA A 411 -20.71 6.90 11.37
N GLU A 412 -20.90 7.83 10.42
CA GLU A 412 -22.10 7.91 9.58
C GLU A 412 -22.23 6.72 8.61
N ASN A 413 -21.12 6.24 8.06
CA ASN A 413 -21.09 5.07 7.16
C ASN A 413 -21.53 3.77 7.84
N GLY A 414 -21.41 3.67 9.17
CA GLY A 414 -21.92 2.55 9.96
C GLY A 414 -23.45 2.51 10.13
N LEU A 415 -24.18 3.51 9.63
CA LEU A 415 -25.64 3.62 9.74
C LEU A 415 -26.37 3.20 8.46
N ASN A 416 -27.59 2.68 8.62
CA ASN A 416 -28.53 2.46 7.52
C ASN A 416 -29.26 3.76 7.10
N GLU A 417 -29.96 3.75 5.96
CA GLU A 417 -30.68 4.91 5.41
C GLU A 417 -31.59 5.63 6.43
N THR A 418 -32.40 4.88 7.18
CA THR A 418 -33.34 5.44 8.17
C THR A 418 -32.60 6.08 9.35
N GLN A 419 -31.50 5.47 9.80
CA GLN A 419 -30.65 6.02 10.85
C GLN A 419 -29.90 7.27 10.37
N LYS A 420 -29.41 7.28 9.12
CA LYS A 420 -28.74 8.44 8.50
C LYS A 420 -29.67 9.65 8.45
N GLU A 421 -30.90 9.49 7.99
CA GLU A 421 -31.86 10.61 7.93
C GLU A 421 -32.14 11.21 9.32
N ALA A 422 -32.15 10.39 10.38
CA ALA A 422 -32.35 10.85 11.75
C ALA A 422 -31.17 11.68 12.31
N VAL A 423 -29.92 11.34 11.99
CA VAL A 423 -28.73 12.07 12.48
C VAL A 423 -28.31 13.26 11.60
N LYS A 424 -28.80 13.28 10.35
CA LYS A 424 -28.45 14.19 9.25
C LYS A 424 -28.23 15.64 9.66
N GLN A 425 -29.16 16.24 10.40
CA GLN A 425 -29.04 17.66 10.80
C GLN A 425 -27.79 17.96 11.64
N LYS A 426 -27.47 17.06 12.59
CA LYS A 426 -26.28 17.22 13.46
C LYS A 426 -25.00 16.92 12.70
N VAL A 427 -25.01 15.90 11.84
CA VAL A 427 -23.85 15.51 11.02
C VAL A 427 -23.49 16.60 10.00
N GLU A 428 -24.46 17.13 9.25
CA GLU A 428 -24.22 18.19 8.27
C GLU A 428 -23.79 19.52 8.92
N ALA A 429 -24.32 19.84 10.11
CA ALA A 429 -23.86 20.98 10.90
C ALA A 429 -22.38 20.83 11.30
N ALA A 430 -21.96 19.64 11.75
CA ALA A 430 -20.58 19.34 12.11
C ALA A 430 -19.64 19.37 10.87
N LYS A 431 -20.03 18.78 9.74
CA LYS A 431 -19.28 18.89 8.46
C LYS A 431 -19.11 20.35 8.02
N THR A 432 -20.16 21.16 8.15
CA THR A 432 -20.14 22.60 7.84
C THR A 432 -19.16 23.35 8.76
N ALA A 433 -19.18 23.07 10.07
CA ALA A 433 -18.26 23.66 11.02
C ALA A 433 -16.79 23.31 10.72
N ILE A 434 -16.50 22.04 10.39
CA ILE A 434 -15.15 21.60 9.97
C ILE A 434 -14.68 22.36 8.72
N ASN A 435 -15.54 22.49 7.71
CA ASN A 435 -15.17 23.21 6.47
C ASN A 435 -14.93 24.71 6.72
N GLY A 436 -15.76 25.36 7.55
CA GLY A 436 -15.51 26.74 7.98
C GLY A 436 -14.21 26.93 8.77
N ALA A 437 -13.84 25.96 9.60
CA ALA A 437 -12.55 25.94 10.28
C ALA A 437 -11.37 25.78 9.31
N LYS A 438 -11.48 24.92 8.28
CA LYS A 438 -10.45 24.80 7.23
C LYS A 438 -10.22 26.11 6.48
N ASP A 439 -11.30 26.81 6.13
CA ASP A 439 -11.24 28.15 5.52
C ASP A 439 -10.56 29.17 6.43
N THR A 440 -10.73 29.04 7.75
CA THR A 440 -10.11 29.91 8.76
C THR A 440 -8.61 29.61 8.90
N VAL A 441 -8.22 28.32 8.97
CA VAL A 441 -6.81 27.88 8.97
C VAL A 441 -6.06 28.38 7.73
N ASN A 442 -6.67 28.29 6.54
CA ASN A 442 -6.06 28.79 5.30
C ASN A 442 -5.79 30.30 5.33
N LYS A 443 -6.69 31.08 5.97
CA LYS A 443 -6.61 32.55 6.08
C LYS A 443 -5.80 33.05 7.28
N ALA A 444 -5.47 32.17 8.23
CA ALA A 444 -4.72 32.51 9.43
C ALA A 444 -3.37 33.17 9.09
N THR A 445 -3.00 34.22 9.84
CA THR A 445 -1.71 34.91 9.73
C THR A 445 -0.81 34.68 10.94
N LYS A 446 -1.31 33.95 11.94
CA LYS A 446 -0.60 33.59 13.17
C LYS A 446 -0.89 32.13 13.59
N PRO A 447 0.00 31.49 14.36
CA PRO A 447 -0.22 30.13 14.88
C PRO A 447 -1.45 30.02 15.80
N SER A 448 -1.71 31.03 16.63
CA SER A 448 -2.85 31.01 17.57
C SER A 448 -4.21 31.03 16.86
N ASP A 449 -4.33 31.67 15.70
CA ASP A 449 -5.53 31.64 14.86
C ASP A 449 -5.83 30.22 14.36
N ILE A 450 -4.78 29.51 13.87
CA ILE A 450 -4.88 28.12 13.39
C ILE A 450 -5.37 27.22 14.54
N LYS A 451 -4.75 27.35 15.71
CA LYS A 451 -5.11 26.56 16.89
C LYS A 451 -6.56 26.81 17.31
N THR A 452 -6.98 28.08 17.35
CA THR A 452 -8.35 28.48 17.72
C THR A 452 -9.39 27.95 16.74
N ALA A 453 -9.07 27.96 15.43
CA ALA A 453 -9.94 27.39 14.40
C ALA A 453 -10.11 25.87 14.55
N VAL A 454 -9.05 25.14 14.88
CA VAL A 454 -9.10 23.68 15.10
C VAL A 454 -9.84 23.34 16.38
N ASP A 455 -9.45 23.94 17.51
CA ASP A 455 -10.00 23.65 18.84
C ASP A 455 -11.47 24.13 19.00
N GLY A 456 -11.91 25.06 18.14
CA GLY A 456 -13.29 25.53 18.08
C GLY A 456 -14.29 24.54 17.47
N VAL A 457 -13.82 23.52 16.75
CA VAL A 457 -14.67 22.51 16.12
C VAL A 457 -15.08 21.44 17.15
N LYS A 458 -16.39 21.18 17.23
CA LYS A 458 -16.98 20.19 18.13
C LYS A 458 -17.84 19.21 17.34
N ILE A 459 -17.54 17.92 17.45
CA ILE A 459 -18.26 16.83 16.76
C ILE A 459 -18.98 15.88 17.72
N GLU A 460 -18.84 16.10 19.04
CA GLU A 460 -19.30 15.21 20.10
C GLU A 460 -20.82 15.02 20.06
N ASP A 461 -21.56 16.10 19.78
CA ASP A 461 -23.02 16.09 19.61
C ASP A 461 -23.46 15.15 18.48
N ALA A 462 -22.78 15.20 17.34
CA ALA A 462 -23.11 14.37 16.18
C ALA A 462 -22.73 12.90 16.43
N LEU A 463 -21.55 12.64 17.00
CA LEU A 463 -21.12 11.29 17.38
C LEU A 463 -22.03 10.67 18.47
N LYS A 464 -22.53 11.48 19.40
CA LYS A 464 -23.48 11.03 20.43
C LYS A 464 -24.82 10.61 19.82
N GLU A 465 -25.36 11.39 18.89
CA GLU A 465 -26.60 11.07 18.17
C GLU A 465 -26.45 9.77 17.34
N ILE A 466 -25.32 9.62 16.63
CA ILE A 466 -24.96 8.39 15.91
C ILE A 466 -24.91 7.19 16.86
N ASN A 467 -24.21 7.31 17.99
CA ASN A 467 -24.10 6.24 18.99
C ASN A 467 -25.45 5.87 19.61
N THR A 468 -26.37 6.82 19.80
CA THR A 468 -27.74 6.54 20.24
C THR A 468 -28.46 5.65 19.22
N GLN A 469 -28.35 5.94 17.92
CA GLN A 469 -28.99 5.14 16.87
C GLN A 469 -28.36 3.74 16.69
N VAL A 470 -27.05 3.60 16.90
CA VAL A 470 -26.39 2.29 16.96
C VAL A 470 -26.86 1.47 18.17
N THR A 471 -26.95 2.10 19.34
CA THR A 471 -27.38 1.43 20.59
C THR A 471 -28.83 0.95 20.49
N ASN A 472 -29.74 1.79 19.95
CA ASN A 472 -31.14 1.43 19.74
C ASN A 472 -31.28 0.22 18.79
N ALA A 473 -30.49 0.17 17.71
CA ALA A 473 -30.50 -0.96 16.78
C ALA A 473 -29.96 -2.25 17.42
N GLN A 474 -28.92 -2.16 18.24
CA GLN A 474 -28.37 -3.32 18.97
C GLN A 474 -29.39 -3.92 19.97
N GLN A 475 -30.16 -3.07 20.66
CA GLN A 475 -31.22 -3.54 21.57
C GLN A 475 -32.37 -4.20 20.81
N ASN A 476 -32.85 -3.59 19.71
CA ASN A 476 -33.91 -4.16 18.88
C ASN A 476 -33.50 -5.51 18.26
N ASN A 477 -32.29 -5.61 17.70
CA ASN A 477 -31.79 -6.87 17.12
C ASN A 477 -31.70 -8.00 18.17
N LYS A 478 -31.26 -7.69 19.40
CA LYS A 478 -31.22 -8.68 20.49
C LYS A 478 -32.63 -9.19 20.83
N GLN A 479 -33.61 -8.29 20.89
CA GLN A 479 -34.99 -8.63 21.25
C GLN A 479 -35.71 -9.42 20.14
N GLN A 480 -35.38 -9.16 18.87
CA GLN A 480 -35.87 -9.92 17.73
C GLN A 480 -35.26 -11.34 17.67
N GLN A 481 -33.95 -11.45 17.87
CA GLN A 481 -33.22 -12.73 17.89
C GLN A 481 -33.61 -13.62 19.10
N GLU A 482 -34.02 -13.04 20.23
CA GLU A 482 -34.59 -13.76 21.38
C GLU A 482 -36.02 -14.28 21.16
N ASN A 483 -36.74 -13.79 20.15
CA ASN A 483 -38.08 -14.28 19.79
C ASN A 483 -38.02 -15.31 18.66
N GLU A 484 -37.26 -15.05 17.58
CA GLU A 484 -37.09 -15.98 16.47
C GLU A 484 -36.55 -17.36 16.92
N ASN A 485 -35.63 -17.37 17.90
CA ASN A 485 -35.10 -18.61 18.48
C ASN A 485 -36.12 -19.41 19.33
N LYS A 486 -37.17 -18.78 19.87
CA LYS A 486 -38.21 -19.50 20.65
C LYS A 486 -39.15 -20.27 19.73
N ASP A 487 -39.56 -19.64 18.63
CA ASP A 487 -40.43 -20.28 17.64
C ASP A 487 -39.67 -21.41 16.90
N ALA A 488 -38.39 -21.20 16.59
CA ALA A 488 -37.52 -22.25 16.05
C ALA A 488 -37.41 -23.46 16.99
N LEU A 489 -37.16 -23.24 18.29
CA LEU A 489 -37.10 -24.31 19.30
C LEU A 489 -38.46 -25.03 19.46
N ALA A 490 -39.58 -24.31 19.42
CA ALA A 490 -40.90 -24.92 19.51
C ALA A 490 -41.20 -25.83 18.29
N ASN A 491 -40.79 -25.39 17.09
CA ASN A 491 -40.93 -26.18 15.86
C ASN A 491 -40.03 -27.42 15.87
N GLU A 492 -38.76 -27.27 16.26
CA GLU A 492 -37.82 -28.39 16.36
C GLU A 492 -38.31 -29.46 17.35
N LYS A 493 -38.79 -29.06 18.54
CA LYS A 493 -39.39 -29.99 19.51
C LYS A 493 -40.53 -30.79 18.89
N LYS A 494 -41.43 -30.13 18.17
CA LYS A 494 -42.59 -30.76 17.52
C LYS A 494 -42.16 -31.78 16.46
N GLU A 495 -41.16 -31.45 15.65
CA GLU A 495 -40.60 -32.33 14.62
C GLU A 495 -39.93 -33.58 15.25
N GLN A 496 -39.07 -33.37 16.25
CA GLN A 496 -38.33 -34.47 16.88
C GLN A 496 -39.24 -35.37 17.74
N ILE A 497 -40.30 -34.84 18.37
CA ILE A 497 -41.35 -35.64 19.00
C ILE A 497 -42.09 -36.49 17.97
N ALA A 498 -42.39 -35.97 16.78
CA ALA A 498 -43.02 -36.76 15.72
C ALA A 498 -42.09 -37.90 15.23
N ARG A 499 -40.79 -37.61 15.08
CA ARG A 499 -39.75 -38.59 14.72
C ARG A 499 -39.62 -39.71 15.76
N ILE A 500 -39.63 -39.40 17.06
CA ILE A 500 -39.61 -40.39 18.14
C ILE A 500 -40.90 -41.23 18.18
N ASN A 501 -42.07 -40.63 18.05
CA ASN A 501 -43.33 -41.38 18.00
C ASN A 501 -43.36 -42.39 16.85
N ALA A 502 -42.82 -42.00 15.68
CA ALA A 502 -42.72 -42.85 14.49
C ALA A 502 -41.65 -43.97 14.59
N SER A 503 -40.86 -44.04 15.66
CA SER A 503 -39.81 -45.05 15.84
C SER A 503 -40.34 -46.43 16.30
N ASN A 504 -39.45 -47.42 16.31
CA ASN A 504 -39.61 -48.78 16.84
C ASN A 504 -39.11 -48.91 18.30
N LEU A 505 -38.79 -47.80 18.98
CA LEU A 505 -38.46 -47.80 20.42
C LEU A 505 -39.61 -48.35 21.28
N SER A 506 -39.28 -48.87 22.48
CA SER A 506 -40.31 -49.27 23.45
C SER A 506 -41.12 -48.06 23.90
N ASP A 507 -42.37 -48.27 24.33
CA ASP A 507 -43.24 -47.17 24.77
C ASP A 507 -42.62 -46.39 25.96
N ALA A 508 -41.85 -47.07 26.82
CA ALA A 508 -41.10 -46.44 27.90
C ALA A 508 -39.95 -45.55 27.40
N ASP A 509 -39.18 -46.02 26.42
CA ASP A 509 -38.07 -45.25 25.83
C ASP A 509 -38.57 -44.06 25.01
N LYS A 510 -39.68 -44.22 24.29
CA LYS A 510 -40.37 -43.13 23.59
C LYS A 510 -40.82 -42.05 24.56
N GLN A 511 -41.50 -42.44 25.64
CA GLN A 511 -41.98 -41.49 26.65
C GLN A 511 -40.81 -40.72 27.26
N LYS A 512 -39.74 -41.41 27.66
CA LYS A 512 -38.53 -40.78 28.20
C LYS A 512 -37.92 -39.77 27.21
N ALA A 513 -37.75 -40.15 25.94
CA ALA A 513 -37.18 -39.26 24.92
C ALA A 513 -38.08 -38.04 24.65
N ILE A 514 -39.40 -38.20 24.65
CA ILE A 514 -40.36 -37.10 24.51
C ILE A 514 -40.30 -36.15 25.70
N ASP A 515 -40.21 -36.67 26.93
CA ASP A 515 -40.08 -35.85 28.15
C ASP A 515 -38.75 -35.07 28.16
N ASP A 516 -37.65 -35.71 27.76
CA ASP A 516 -36.36 -35.04 27.60
C ASP A 516 -36.42 -33.94 26.52
N ILE A 517 -37.04 -34.19 25.36
CA ILE A 517 -37.25 -33.18 24.30
C ILE A 517 -38.13 -32.01 24.80
N ASN A 518 -39.19 -32.29 25.54
CA ASN A 518 -40.05 -31.24 26.11
C ASN A 518 -39.28 -30.36 27.11
N ASN A 519 -38.36 -30.95 27.89
CA ASN A 519 -37.51 -30.26 28.86
C ASN A 519 -36.32 -29.49 28.23
N ALA A 520 -35.99 -29.75 26.96
CA ALA A 520 -34.91 -29.08 26.24
C ALA A 520 -35.07 -27.54 26.21
N LYS A 521 -33.96 -26.79 26.29
CA LYS A 521 -34.00 -25.32 26.46
C LYS A 521 -33.30 -24.54 25.34
N LYS A 522 -32.58 -25.21 24.44
CA LYS A 522 -31.84 -24.59 23.35
C LYS A 522 -32.17 -25.29 22.04
N LEU A 523 -32.08 -24.54 20.94
CA LEU A 523 -32.14 -25.09 19.59
C LEU A 523 -31.01 -26.11 19.39
N GLY A 524 -31.30 -27.25 18.78
CA GLY A 524 -30.41 -28.40 18.60
C GLY A 524 -30.48 -29.44 19.73
N ASP A 525 -30.86 -29.06 20.95
CA ASP A 525 -31.04 -30.01 22.06
C ASP A 525 -32.10 -31.09 21.71
N PRO A 526 -33.31 -30.77 21.17
CA PRO A 526 -34.30 -31.76 20.75
C PRO A 526 -33.76 -32.79 19.76
N THR A 527 -33.01 -32.34 18.75
CA THR A 527 -32.46 -33.22 17.70
C THR A 527 -31.45 -34.21 18.29
N GLY A 528 -30.50 -33.74 19.11
CA GLY A 528 -29.52 -34.61 19.77
C GLY A 528 -30.13 -35.59 20.79
N ILE A 529 -31.25 -35.22 21.42
CA ILE A 529 -32.01 -36.16 22.28
C ILE A 529 -32.66 -37.25 21.42
N ALA A 530 -33.27 -36.87 20.29
CA ALA A 530 -33.90 -37.83 19.39
C ALA A 530 -32.89 -38.78 18.74
N ASP A 531 -31.76 -38.26 18.24
CA ASP A 531 -30.69 -39.06 17.63
C ASP A 531 -30.13 -40.10 18.61
N ARG A 532 -29.80 -39.69 19.86
CA ARG A 532 -29.38 -40.63 20.91
C ARG A 532 -30.42 -41.70 21.21
N ALA A 533 -31.70 -41.33 21.35
CA ALA A 533 -32.75 -42.28 21.66
C ALA A 533 -32.88 -43.35 20.55
N LEU A 534 -32.90 -42.92 19.29
CA LEU A 534 -32.94 -43.82 18.12
C LEU A 534 -31.70 -44.73 18.02
N LYS A 535 -30.54 -44.27 18.52
CA LYS A 535 -29.26 -44.99 18.49
C LYS A 535 -28.90 -45.70 19.81
N ALA A 536 -29.82 -45.81 20.76
CA ALA A 536 -29.54 -46.39 22.08
C ALA A 536 -28.91 -47.81 22.00
N LYS A 537 -29.32 -48.64 21.04
CA LYS A 537 -28.67 -49.94 20.80
C LYS A 537 -27.22 -49.81 20.32
N LYS A 538 -26.96 -48.92 19.36
CA LYS A 538 -25.62 -48.65 18.81
C LYS A 538 -24.67 -48.14 19.90
N ILE A 539 -25.15 -47.25 20.76
CA ILE A 539 -24.45 -46.79 21.97
C ILE A 539 -24.09 -47.99 22.86
N ALA A 540 -25.06 -48.84 23.21
CA ALA A 540 -24.81 -50.01 24.06
C ALA A 540 -23.82 -51.02 23.43
N ASP A 541 -23.94 -51.29 22.13
CA ASP A 541 -23.03 -52.17 21.39
C ASP A 541 -21.59 -51.61 21.38
N ALA A 542 -21.42 -50.30 21.16
CA ALA A 542 -20.12 -49.63 21.15
C ALA A 542 -19.46 -49.59 22.54
N LEU A 543 -20.23 -49.31 23.60
CA LEU A 543 -19.75 -49.40 24.99
C LEU A 543 -19.27 -50.83 25.32
N ALA A 544 -20.02 -51.84 24.90
CA ALA A 544 -19.66 -53.25 25.08
C ALA A 544 -18.46 -53.69 24.23
N ALA A 545 -18.21 -53.03 23.08
CA ALA A 545 -17.01 -53.24 22.28
C ALA A 545 -15.77 -52.65 22.98
N ILE A 546 -15.86 -51.41 23.51
CA ILE A 546 -14.78 -50.79 24.30
C ILE A 546 -14.40 -51.63 25.53
N ASP A 547 -15.37 -52.26 26.18
CA ASP A 547 -15.09 -53.16 27.31
C ASP A 547 -14.23 -54.36 26.92
N LYS A 548 -14.36 -54.87 25.69
CA LYS A 548 -13.59 -56.01 25.17
C LYS A 548 -12.15 -55.66 24.75
N LEU A 549 -11.84 -54.38 24.55
CA LEU A 549 -10.49 -53.93 24.16
C LEU A 549 -9.46 -54.31 25.23
N GLY A 550 -8.39 -55.00 24.84
CA GLY A 550 -7.53 -55.75 25.76
C GLY A 550 -6.37 -54.94 26.32
N HIS A 551 -5.87 -53.96 25.56
CA HIS A 551 -4.65 -53.22 25.79
C HIS A 551 -4.87 -51.81 26.37
N LEU A 552 -6.07 -51.22 26.22
CA LEU A 552 -6.46 -50.00 26.92
C LEU A 552 -6.36 -50.11 28.46
N ASN A 553 -6.05 -48.99 29.11
CA ASN A 553 -6.16 -48.80 30.56
C ASN A 553 -7.56 -48.29 30.96
N ASN A 554 -7.86 -48.29 32.26
CA ASN A 554 -9.18 -47.90 32.78
C ASN A 554 -9.57 -46.45 32.44
N ALA A 555 -8.61 -45.51 32.43
CA ALA A 555 -8.87 -44.11 32.13
C ALA A 555 -9.18 -43.90 30.64
N GLN A 556 -8.44 -44.56 29.74
CA GLN A 556 -8.71 -44.57 28.30
C GLN A 556 -10.10 -45.16 28.01
N LYS A 557 -10.43 -46.32 28.59
CA LYS A 557 -11.78 -46.91 28.45
C LYS A 557 -12.86 -45.95 28.94
N GLN A 558 -12.68 -45.32 30.10
CA GLN A 558 -13.66 -44.37 30.62
C GLN A 558 -13.80 -43.14 29.72
N ALA A 559 -12.70 -42.57 29.21
CA ALA A 559 -12.72 -41.43 28.30
C ALA A 559 -13.53 -41.71 27.02
N TYR A 560 -13.33 -42.86 26.36
CA TYR A 560 -14.13 -43.23 25.19
C TYR A 560 -15.59 -43.51 25.52
N LYS A 561 -15.89 -44.11 26.68
CA LYS A 561 -17.27 -44.27 27.16
C LYS A 561 -17.94 -42.93 27.45
N ASP A 562 -17.22 -41.97 28.02
CA ASP A 562 -17.74 -40.62 28.32
C ASP A 562 -18.00 -39.82 27.04
N ILE A 563 -17.17 -39.96 26.01
CA ILE A 563 -17.43 -39.41 24.67
C ILE A 563 -18.73 -39.98 24.10
N ILE A 564 -18.91 -41.32 24.12
CA ILE A 564 -20.12 -41.99 23.62
C ILE A 564 -21.38 -41.63 24.42
N ASN A 565 -21.28 -41.48 25.74
CA ASN A 565 -22.41 -41.10 26.59
C ASN A 565 -22.74 -39.59 26.49
N GLY A 566 -21.73 -38.75 26.24
CA GLY A 566 -21.86 -37.30 26.15
C GLY A 566 -22.29 -36.76 24.79
N THR A 567 -22.00 -37.47 23.70
CA THR A 567 -22.31 -37.02 22.33
C THR A 567 -23.81 -36.83 22.08
N ALA A 568 -24.16 -35.97 21.13
CA ALA A 568 -25.49 -35.89 20.53
C ALA A 568 -25.78 -37.08 19.58
N ALA A 569 -24.79 -37.93 19.29
CA ALA A 569 -24.84 -39.02 18.33
C ALA A 569 -25.22 -38.54 16.92
N LYS A 570 -24.62 -37.43 16.48
CA LYS A 570 -24.98 -36.74 15.23
C LYS A 570 -24.37 -37.46 14.02
N ASN A 571 -25.13 -37.60 12.93
CA ASN A 571 -24.57 -38.07 11.66
C ASN A 571 -23.57 -37.05 11.11
N HIS A 572 -22.42 -37.53 10.65
CA HIS A 572 -21.52 -36.74 9.84
C HIS A 572 -22.11 -36.55 8.45
N VAL A 573 -21.83 -35.39 7.86
CA VAL A 573 -22.24 -35.02 6.50
C VAL A 573 -21.02 -34.64 5.67
N ASP A 574 -21.06 -34.93 4.38
CA ASP A 574 -20.06 -34.46 3.43
C ASP A 574 -20.20 -32.94 3.17
N ASP A 575 -19.29 -32.39 2.37
CA ASP A 575 -19.28 -30.96 2.00
C ASP A 575 -20.57 -30.48 1.29
N LYS A 576 -21.46 -31.40 0.90
CA LYS A 576 -22.76 -31.14 0.25
C LYS A 576 -23.94 -31.35 1.20
N GLY A 577 -23.68 -31.68 2.47
CA GLY A 577 -24.71 -32.00 3.46
C GLY A 577 -25.30 -33.40 3.35
N LYS A 578 -24.73 -34.32 2.54
CA LYS A 578 -25.19 -35.71 2.43
C LYS A 578 -24.58 -36.54 3.56
N ASP A 579 -25.41 -37.37 4.19
CA ASP A 579 -25.04 -38.30 5.25
C ASP A 579 -23.89 -39.26 4.84
N THR A 580 -22.78 -39.21 5.58
CA THR A 580 -21.62 -40.09 5.34
C THR A 580 -21.83 -41.52 5.85
N GLY A 581 -22.91 -41.78 6.60
CA GLY A 581 -23.23 -43.08 7.22
C GLY A 581 -22.45 -43.34 8.51
N VAL A 582 -21.58 -42.40 8.92
CA VAL A 582 -20.76 -42.46 10.14
C VAL A 582 -21.28 -41.40 11.11
N ASP A 583 -21.27 -41.69 12.41
CA ASP A 583 -21.57 -40.72 13.46
C ASP A 583 -20.49 -40.67 14.56
N ASP A 584 -20.66 -39.74 15.50
CA ASP A 584 -19.73 -39.53 16.62
C ASP A 584 -19.47 -40.80 17.46
N ILE A 585 -20.38 -41.80 17.45
CA ILE A 585 -20.22 -43.07 18.18
C ILE A 585 -19.27 -44.00 17.41
N ASP A 586 -19.38 -44.03 16.08
CA ASP A 586 -18.46 -44.79 15.22
C ASP A 586 -17.03 -44.26 15.32
N ASP A 587 -16.87 -42.93 15.28
CA ASP A 587 -15.57 -42.27 15.44
C ASP A 587 -14.95 -42.57 16.81
N ALA A 588 -15.74 -42.49 17.89
CA ALA A 588 -15.27 -42.83 19.23
C ALA A 588 -14.84 -44.30 19.35
N LEU A 589 -15.57 -45.22 18.70
CA LEU A 589 -15.24 -46.65 18.69
C LEU A 589 -13.99 -46.95 17.84
N ALA A 590 -13.87 -46.36 16.65
CA ALA A 590 -12.70 -46.52 15.78
C ALA A 590 -11.43 -45.98 16.48
N ASN A 591 -11.51 -44.79 17.09
CA ASN A 591 -10.42 -44.22 17.87
C ASN A 591 -10.03 -45.07 19.09
N ALA A 592 -11.00 -45.71 19.75
CA ALA A 592 -10.72 -46.65 20.85
C ALA A 592 -9.96 -47.90 20.35
N ILE A 593 -10.36 -48.46 19.20
CA ILE A 593 -9.69 -49.63 18.59
C ILE A 593 -8.26 -49.28 18.15
N ASN A 594 -8.05 -48.13 17.49
CA ASN A 594 -6.72 -47.66 17.11
C ASN A 594 -5.83 -47.42 18.34
N THR A 595 -6.40 -46.90 19.43
CA THR A 595 -5.66 -46.69 20.69
C THR A 595 -5.33 -48.03 21.36
N ASP A 596 -6.19 -49.05 21.26
CA ASP A 596 -5.88 -50.41 21.73
C ASP A 596 -4.70 -51.01 20.94
N ASN A 597 -4.67 -50.84 19.61
CA ASN A 597 -3.55 -51.27 18.76
C ASN A 597 -2.23 -50.55 19.12
N ALA A 598 -2.27 -49.22 19.31
CA ALA A 598 -1.11 -48.45 19.73
C ALA A 598 -0.61 -48.86 21.13
N MET A 599 -1.53 -49.14 22.07
CA MET A 599 -1.21 -49.64 23.41
C MET A 599 -0.56 -51.02 23.37
N ALA A 600 -1.07 -51.95 22.55
CA ALA A 600 -0.47 -53.26 22.35
C ALA A 600 0.97 -53.15 21.81
N ARG A 601 1.19 -52.25 20.85
CA ARG A 601 2.51 -51.96 20.29
C ARG A 601 3.47 -51.37 21.32
N LEU A 602 2.99 -50.44 22.17
CA LEU A 602 3.78 -49.87 23.27
C LEU A 602 4.13 -50.92 24.34
N GLU A 603 3.22 -51.85 24.63
CA GLU A 603 3.43 -52.99 25.54
C GLU A 603 4.58 -53.89 25.04
N GLU A 604 4.59 -54.23 23.75
CA GLU A 604 5.67 -55.00 23.11
C GLU A 604 7.03 -54.28 23.18
N LEU A 605 7.10 -52.99 22.83
CA LEU A 605 8.35 -52.23 22.95
C LEU A 605 8.81 -52.08 24.40
N LYS A 606 7.89 -51.94 25.35
CA LYS A 606 8.23 -51.87 26.78
C LYS A 606 8.91 -53.16 27.25
N VAL A 607 8.46 -54.33 26.77
CA VAL A 607 9.13 -55.62 27.03
C VAL A 607 10.54 -55.67 26.42
N ILE A 608 10.77 -55.05 25.26
CA ILE A 608 12.11 -54.94 24.66
C ILE A 608 12.98 -53.97 25.49
N ALA A 609 12.45 -52.81 25.89
CA ALA A 609 13.13 -51.83 26.74
C ALA A 609 13.56 -52.43 28.09
N ASP A 610 12.69 -53.21 28.74
CA ASP A 610 12.99 -53.85 30.04
C ASP A 610 14.02 -54.99 29.94
N LYS A 611 14.24 -55.53 28.74
CA LYS A 611 15.39 -56.41 28.43
C LYS A 611 16.64 -55.58 28.16
N PHE A 612 16.53 -54.51 27.37
CA PHE A 612 17.63 -53.60 27.03
C PHE A 612 18.27 -52.95 28.27
N ALA A 613 17.46 -52.50 29.24
CA ALA A 613 17.91 -51.96 30.53
C ALA A 613 18.79 -52.93 31.34
N LYS A 614 18.69 -54.24 31.08
CA LYS A 614 19.49 -55.30 31.74
C LYS A 614 20.71 -55.69 30.91
N GLY A 615 20.83 -55.22 29.67
CA GLY A 615 21.92 -55.52 28.75
C GLY A 615 23.17 -54.65 28.96
N ASP A 616 24.26 -55.08 28.35
CA ASP A 616 25.58 -54.45 28.50
C ASP A 616 25.64 -53.05 27.86
N ALA A 617 24.89 -52.81 26.78
CA ALA A 617 24.78 -51.50 26.14
C ALA A 617 24.30 -50.40 27.12
N TYR A 618 23.22 -50.66 27.88
CA TYR A 618 22.73 -49.74 28.90
C TYR A 618 23.66 -49.66 30.12
N LYS A 619 24.17 -50.81 30.60
CA LYS A 619 25.05 -50.87 31.79
C LYS A 619 26.36 -50.12 31.58
N ASN A 620 27.02 -50.35 30.44
CA ASN A 620 28.36 -49.84 30.11
C ASN A 620 28.34 -48.45 29.46
N SER A 621 27.16 -47.90 29.16
CA SER A 621 27.05 -46.50 28.71
C SER A 621 27.47 -45.53 29.81
N ASN A 622 28.45 -44.67 29.47
CA ASN A 622 28.96 -43.60 30.33
C ASN A 622 28.19 -42.28 30.15
N ASP A 623 27.22 -42.22 29.22
CA ASP A 623 26.41 -41.02 28.98
C ASP A 623 25.20 -40.99 29.92
N ALA A 624 25.36 -40.27 31.03
CA ALA A 624 24.33 -40.12 32.05
C ALA A 624 23.05 -39.43 31.52
N ASN A 625 23.17 -38.55 30.52
CA ASN A 625 22.01 -37.86 29.95
C ASN A 625 21.17 -38.81 29.09
N LYS A 626 21.82 -39.64 28.26
CA LYS A 626 21.12 -40.68 27.47
C LYS A 626 20.48 -41.75 28.34
N LYS A 627 21.15 -42.19 29.41
CA LYS A 627 20.56 -43.15 30.36
C LYS A 627 19.32 -42.56 31.04
N LYS A 628 19.41 -41.32 31.53
CA LYS A 628 18.26 -40.60 32.11
C LYS A 628 17.12 -40.39 31.10
N ALA A 629 17.42 -40.14 29.83
CA ALA A 629 16.41 -40.03 28.77
C ALA A 629 15.68 -41.36 28.55
N PHE A 630 16.41 -42.47 28.47
CA PHE A 630 15.83 -43.81 28.38
C PHE A 630 15.00 -44.17 29.62
N ASP A 631 15.52 -43.93 30.83
CA ASP A 631 14.82 -44.22 32.08
C ASP A 631 13.51 -43.41 32.17
N GLY A 632 13.56 -42.14 31.75
CA GLY A 632 12.39 -41.26 31.66
C GLY A 632 11.35 -41.74 30.65
N ALA A 633 11.77 -42.06 29.43
CA ALA A 633 10.86 -42.56 28.38
C ALA A 633 10.25 -43.92 28.75
N SER A 634 11.04 -44.84 29.30
CA SER A 634 10.57 -46.15 29.79
C SER A 634 9.59 -46.00 30.96
N THR A 635 9.84 -45.06 31.88
CA THR A 635 8.91 -44.73 32.97
C THR A 635 7.61 -44.14 32.44
N ALA A 636 7.67 -43.22 31.46
CA ALA A 636 6.49 -42.61 30.85
C ALA A 636 5.63 -43.63 30.09
N ALA A 637 6.25 -44.53 29.32
CA ALA A 637 5.56 -45.65 28.68
C ALA A 637 4.93 -46.59 29.71
N GLY A 638 5.68 -46.97 30.75
CA GLY A 638 5.17 -47.82 31.84
C GLY A 638 4.01 -47.20 32.61
N ALA A 639 4.01 -45.88 32.79
CA ALA A 639 2.91 -45.17 33.45
C ALA A 639 1.61 -45.26 32.66
N VAL A 640 1.64 -45.08 31.34
CA VAL A 640 0.43 -45.17 30.49
C VAL A 640 -0.06 -46.61 30.34
N LEU A 641 0.85 -47.58 30.32
CA LEU A 641 0.53 -49.02 30.30
C LEU A 641 -0.07 -49.55 31.63
N ASP A 642 -0.02 -48.79 32.74
CA ASP A 642 -0.66 -49.19 34.00
C ASP A 642 -2.18 -49.27 33.81
N LYS A 643 -2.72 -50.49 33.83
CA LYS A 643 -4.15 -50.76 33.62
C LYS A 643 -5.08 -50.02 34.57
N ALA A 644 -4.66 -49.77 35.81
CA ALA A 644 -5.48 -49.19 36.86
C ALA A 644 -5.32 -47.67 36.99
N LYS A 645 -4.14 -47.13 36.66
CA LYS A 645 -3.74 -45.74 36.96
C LYS A 645 -3.17 -44.96 35.79
N GLY A 646 -3.02 -45.56 34.61
CA GLY A 646 -2.45 -44.90 33.45
C GLY A 646 -3.30 -43.74 32.94
N ASP A 647 -2.63 -42.74 32.38
CA ASP A 647 -3.30 -41.55 31.82
C ASP A 647 -4.17 -41.92 30.60
N PRO A 648 -5.27 -41.18 30.34
CA PRO A 648 -6.15 -41.37 29.19
C PRO A 648 -5.55 -40.81 27.90
N LYS A 649 -4.42 -41.38 27.45
CA LYS A 649 -3.76 -40.98 26.19
C LYS A 649 -4.42 -41.63 24.97
N ASP A 650 -4.54 -40.87 23.88
CA ASP A 650 -5.02 -41.34 22.57
C ASP A 650 -3.93 -42.08 21.76
N ALA A 651 -4.31 -42.68 20.63
CA ALA A 651 -3.42 -43.44 19.75
C ALA A 651 -2.17 -42.66 19.30
N ASP A 652 -2.31 -41.38 18.92
CA ASP A 652 -1.18 -40.55 18.47
C ASP A 652 -0.21 -40.27 19.62
N GLN A 653 -0.74 -39.93 20.81
CA GLN A 653 0.06 -39.72 22.01
C GLN A 653 0.76 -40.99 22.51
N VAL A 654 0.16 -42.17 22.31
CA VAL A 654 0.76 -43.48 22.61
C VAL A 654 1.84 -43.84 21.58
N ASN A 655 1.61 -43.56 20.28
CA ASN A 655 2.61 -43.74 19.22
C ASN A 655 3.81 -42.79 19.37
N GLU A 656 3.63 -41.55 19.84
CA GLU A 656 4.77 -40.67 20.17
C GLU A 656 5.53 -41.16 21.41
N LEU A 657 4.88 -41.73 22.44
CA LEU A 657 5.59 -42.39 23.53
C LEU A 657 6.40 -43.62 23.06
N TYR A 658 5.86 -44.39 22.12
CA TYR A 658 6.59 -45.49 21.47
C TYR A 658 7.85 -44.97 20.78
N LYS A 659 7.69 -43.90 20.00
CA LYS A 659 8.77 -43.25 19.24
C LYS A 659 9.85 -42.69 20.16
N ASP A 660 9.49 -41.99 21.23
CA ASP A 660 10.42 -41.47 22.23
C ASP A 660 11.21 -42.58 22.93
N LEU A 661 10.54 -43.67 23.30
CA LEU A 661 11.19 -44.84 23.92
C LEU A 661 12.17 -45.53 22.97
N LEU A 662 11.74 -45.79 21.72
CA LEU A 662 12.61 -46.39 20.70
C LEU A 662 13.80 -45.48 20.37
N LYS A 663 13.58 -44.16 20.28
CA LYS A 663 14.66 -43.18 20.08
C LYS A 663 15.66 -43.21 21.24
N ALA A 664 15.19 -43.22 22.49
CA ALA A 664 16.08 -43.24 23.65
C ALA A 664 16.88 -44.56 23.76
N MET A 665 16.33 -45.67 23.30
CA MET A 665 17.06 -46.94 23.12
C MET A 665 18.14 -46.81 22.04
N GLN A 666 17.80 -46.27 20.86
CA GLN A 666 18.73 -46.13 19.74
C GLN A 666 19.80 -45.04 19.94
N ASP A 667 19.54 -44.01 20.75
CA ASP A 667 20.53 -43.03 21.16
C ASP A 667 21.63 -43.66 22.02
N LEU A 668 21.31 -44.71 22.80
CA LEU A 668 22.24 -45.51 23.59
C LEU A 668 22.95 -46.59 22.77
N ASP A 669 22.21 -47.30 21.91
CA ASP A 669 22.72 -48.33 21.02
C ASP A 669 21.92 -48.35 19.70
N ASN A 670 22.53 -47.83 18.64
CA ASN A 670 21.90 -47.69 17.33
C ASN A 670 21.68 -49.02 16.58
N THR A 671 22.09 -50.17 17.17
CA THR A 671 21.79 -51.50 16.62
C THR A 671 20.47 -52.08 17.14
N VAL A 672 19.84 -51.42 18.12
CA VAL A 672 18.57 -51.86 18.72
C VAL A 672 17.40 -51.69 17.75
N LYS A 673 16.62 -52.76 17.58
CA LYS A 673 15.38 -52.80 16.81
C LYS A 673 14.18 -52.55 17.74
N GLY A 674 13.14 -51.89 17.23
CA GLY A 674 11.85 -51.73 17.92
C GLY A 674 11.04 -53.03 17.94
N ALA A 675 9.77 -52.93 18.35
CA ALA A 675 8.81 -54.02 18.19
C ALA A 675 8.40 -54.21 16.71
N GLY A 676 8.58 -53.18 15.87
CA GLY A 676 8.22 -53.19 14.47
C GLY A 676 6.86 -52.55 14.22
N VAL A 677 6.25 -52.93 13.09
CA VAL A 677 4.91 -52.48 12.70
C VAL A 677 3.87 -53.48 13.22
N LYS A 678 2.96 -53.04 14.07
CA LYS A 678 1.89 -53.85 14.67
C LYS A 678 0.77 -54.06 13.65
N THR A 679 0.59 -55.29 13.18
CA THR A 679 -0.37 -55.63 12.11
C THR A 679 -1.57 -56.48 12.56
N ASP A 680 -1.54 -57.07 13.76
CA ASP A 680 -2.54 -58.03 14.25
C ASP A 680 -3.99 -57.51 14.17
N ALA A 681 -4.24 -56.27 14.61
CA ALA A 681 -5.58 -55.68 14.59
C ALA A 681 -6.11 -55.50 13.16
N LEU A 682 -5.26 -55.02 12.24
CA LEU A 682 -5.61 -54.88 10.83
C LEU A 682 -5.88 -56.24 10.18
N ALA A 683 -5.07 -57.26 10.49
CA ALA A 683 -5.28 -58.62 10.00
C ALA A 683 -6.59 -59.24 10.50
N ALA A 684 -6.90 -59.10 11.80
CA ALA A 684 -8.13 -59.61 12.40
C ALA A 684 -9.38 -58.96 11.80
N GLU A 685 -9.37 -57.64 11.57
CA GLU A 685 -10.49 -56.94 10.95
C GLU A 685 -10.65 -57.30 9.48
N ILE A 686 -9.56 -57.39 8.71
CA ILE A 686 -9.59 -57.87 7.32
C ILE A 686 -10.18 -59.28 7.23
N ASP A 687 -9.77 -60.20 8.10
CA ASP A 687 -10.24 -61.59 8.06
C ASP A 687 -11.69 -61.75 8.56
N SER A 688 -12.15 -60.86 9.46
CA SER A 688 -13.58 -60.71 9.76
C SER A 688 -14.36 -60.23 8.53
N ASP A 689 -13.87 -59.17 7.89
CA ASP A 689 -14.60 -58.39 6.89
C ASP A 689 -14.66 -59.05 5.51
N LYS A 690 -13.67 -59.89 5.16
CA LYS A 690 -13.74 -60.78 3.99
C LYS A 690 -14.97 -61.67 3.99
N ASN A 691 -15.47 -62.08 5.17
CA ASN A 691 -16.65 -62.95 5.29
C ASN A 691 -17.98 -62.18 5.13
N LEU A 692 -17.95 -60.85 5.13
CA LEU A 692 -19.15 -60.03 4.85
C LEU A 692 -19.49 -60.03 3.36
N LYS A 693 -18.49 -60.13 2.48
CA LYS A 693 -18.67 -60.13 1.02
C LYS A 693 -18.99 -61.55 0.51
N PRO A 694 -19.86 -61.72 -0.52
CA PRO A 694 -20.03 -63.00 -1.21
C PRO A 694 -18.71 -63.49 -1.82
N SER A 695 -18.46 -64.81 -1.77
CA SER A 695 -17.26 -65.38 -2.39
C SER A 695 -17.28 -65.21 -3.91
N GLU A 696 -16.23 -64.61 -4.48
CA GLU A 696 -16.06 -64.48 -5.93
C GLU A 696 -15.68 -65.83 -6.60
N THR A 697 -15.27 -66.83 -5.81
CA THR A 697 -14.76 -68.13 -6.30
C THR A 697 -15.67 -69.32 -5.97
N ASP A 698 -16.57 -69.21 -5.00
CA ASP A 698 -17.64 -70.19 -4.74
C ASP A 698 -19.01 -69.48 -4.60
N PRO A 699 -19.84 -69.50 -5.66
CA PRO A 699 -21.16 -68.86 -5.66
C PRO A 699 -22.16 -69.43 -4.64
N LYS A 700 -21.83 -70.52 -3.92
CA LYS A 700 -22.71 -71.14 -2.92
C LYS A 700 -22.64 -70.53 -1.53
N THR A 701 -21.72 -69.59 -1.28
CA THR A 701 -21.61 -68.91 0.01
C THR A 701 -22.26 -67.53 -0.09
N PRO A 702 -23.50 -67.34 0.39
CA PRO A 702 -24.13 -66.01 0.38
C PRO A 702 -23.36 -65.13 1.37
N GLY A 703 -22.92 -63.96 0.92
CA GLY A 703 -22.31 -62.96 1.82
C GLY A 703 -23.28 -62.49 2.90
N ASP A 704 -22.78 -61.71 3.86
CA ASP A 704 -23.61 -61.24 4.97
C ASP A 704 -24.77 -60.35 4.47
N SER A 705 -25.93 -60.51 5.09
CA SER A 705 -27.13 -59.71 4.81
C SER A 705 -26.93 -58.20 4.97
N VAL A 706 -26.10 -57.75 5.92
CA VAL A 706 -25.75 -56.34 6.14
C VAL A 706 -24.96 -55.80 4.96
N TYR A 707 -24.01 -56.56 4.41
CA TYR A 707 -23.31 -56.15 3.18
C TYR A 707 -24.29 -56.16 2.00
N ASN A 708 -24.96 -57.28 1.74
CA ASN A 708 -25.78 -57.46 0.54
C ASN A 708 -26.91 -56.42 0.41
N THR A 709 -27.56 -56.07 1.52
CA THR A 709 -28.66 -55.07 1.57
C THR A 709 -28.19 -53.61 1.74
N SER A 710 -26.87 -53.37 1.80
CA SER A 710 -26.30 -52.02 1.74
C SER A 710 -26.45 -51.41 0.36
N SER A 711 -26.55 -50.08 0.32
CA SER A 711 -26.54 -49.28 -0.89
C SER A 711 -25.23 -49.45 -1.67
N LYS A 712 -25.27 -49.12 -2.97
CA LYS A 712 -24.13 -49.27 -3.87
C LYS A 712 -22.93 -48.44 -3.40
N ASP A 713 -23.13 -47.14 -3.13
CA ASP A 713 -22.08 -46.21 -2.67
C ASP A 713 -21.34 -46.75 -1.42
N LYS A 714 -22.06 -47.30 -0.43
CA LYS A 714 -21.46 -47.79 0.82
C LYS A 714 -20.70 -49.11 0.60
N LYS A 715 -21.21 -50.02 -0.24
CA LYS A 715 -20.49 -51.23 -0.63
C LYS A 715 -19.18 -50.91 -1.37
N GLU A 716 -19.21 -49.98 -2.33
CA GLU A 716 -18.01 -49.57 -3.07
C GLU A 716 -16.96 -48.91 -2.15
N ALA A 717 -17.40 -48.12 -1.16
CA ALA A 717 -16.51 -47.55 -0.15
C ALA A 717 -15.87 -48.61 0.76
N PHE A 718 -16.66 -49.59 1.23
CA PHE A 718 -16.17 -50.72 2.03
C PHE A 718 -15.23 -51.63 1.24
N ASP A 719 -15.59 -52.06 0.03
CA ASP A 719 -14.75 -52.89 -0.85
C ASP A 719 -13.41 -52.19 -1.13
N LYS A 720 -13.42 -50.86 -1.32
CA LYS A 720 -12.19 -50.08 -1.46
C LYS A 720 -11.37 -50.06 -0.17
N ALA A 721 -11.99 -49.81 0.98
CA ALA A 721 -11.29 -49.76 2.27
C ALA A 721 -10.65 -51.12 2.62
N LEU A 722 -11.37 -52.23 2.37
CA LEU A 722 -10.85 -53.59 2.56
C LEU A 722 -9.63 -53.86 1.65
N LYS A 723 -9.69 -53.47 0.38
CA LYS A 723 -8.57 -53.61 -0.55
C LYS A 723 -7.36 -52.75 -0.18
N ASP A 724 -7.58 -51.51 0.24
CA ASP A 724 -6.52 -50.61 0.72
C ASP A 724 -5.87 -51.19 2.00
N ALA A 725 -6.67 -51.79 2.88
CA ALA A 725 -6.23 -52.47 4.09
C ALA A 725 -5.40 -53.74 3.80
N GLU A 726 -5.82 -54.58 2.86
CA GLU A 726 -5.05 -55.74 2.39
C GLU A 726 -3.66 -55.33 1.85
N ALA A 727 -3.59 -54.25 1.07
CA ALA A 727 -2.33 -53.71 0.55
C ALA A 727 -1.43 -53.14 1.67
N ALA A 728 -2.00 -52.44 2.65
CA ALA A 728 -1.28 -51.94 3.81
C ALA A 728 -0.73 -53.09 4.67
N LEU A 729 -1.53 -54.13 4.93
CA LEU A 729 -1.12 -55.33 5.63
C LEU A 729 0.02 -56.07 4.90
N GLN A 730 -0.09 -56.25 3.58
CA GLN A 730 0.95 -56.89 2.77
C GLN A 730 2.28 -56.10 2.83
N THR A 731 2.20 -54.77 2.74
CA THR A 731 3.37 -53.89 2.83
C THR A 731 4.02 -53.98 4.22
N ALA A 732 3.23 -53.84 5.29
CA ALA A 732 3.72 -53.89 6.66
C ALA A 732 4.31 -55.26 7.04
N ASN A 733 3.71 -56.37 6.59
CA ASN A 733 4.27 -57.69 6.78
C ASN A 733 5.60 -57.87 6.03
N SER A 734 5.70 -57.36 4.79
CA SER A 734 6.96 -57.40 4.01
C SER A 734 8.06 -56.59 4.71
N ASP A 735 7.72 -55.40 5.19
CA ASP A 735 8.62 -54.52 5.95
C ASP A 735 9.10 -55.16 7.26
N ASN A 736 8.21 -55.86 7.98
CA ASN A 736 8.55 -56.60 9.19
C ASN A 736 9.47 -57.80 8.89
N GLU A 737 9.24 -58.55 7.81
CA GLU A 737 10.13 -59.64 7.39
C GLU A 737 11.52 -59.13 6.97
N ASP A 738 11.61 -57.99 6.29
CA ASP A 738 12.89 -57.34 6.00
C ASP A 738 13.59 -56.84 7.29
N ALA A 739 12.84 -56.26 8.24
CA ALA A 739 13.36 -55.84 9.53
C ALA A 739 13.86 -57.01 10.41
N LYS A 740 13.33 -58.22 10.24
CA LYS A 740 13.79 -59.44 10.96
C LYS A 740 15.15 -59.95 10.47
N LYS A 741 15.61 -59.61 9.27
CA LYS A 741 16.87 -60.13 8.70
C LYS A 741 18.08 -59.75 9.59
N PRO A 742 19.05 -60.66 9.83
CA PRO A 742 20.20 -60.36 10.68
C PRO A 742 21.09 -59.22 10.17
N THR A 743 21.07 -58.99 8.86
CA THR A 743 21.87 -57.96 8.17
C THR A 743 21.11 -56.66 7.89
N SER A 744 19.83 -56.55 8.27
CA SER A 744 19.08 -55.31 8.06
C SER A 744 19.36 -54.28 9.15
N THR A 745 19.66 -53.06 8.72
CA THR A 745 19.73 -51.87 9.56
C THR A 745 18.41 -51.71 10.32
N PRO A 746 18.42 -51.44 11.64
CA PRO A 746 17.21 -51.06 12.36
C PRO A 746 16.50 -49.88 11.70
N LEU A 747 15.17 -49.89 11.72
CA LEU A 747 14.37 -48.74 11.31
C LEU A 747 14.61 -47.59 12.29
N THR A 748 14.68 -46.36 11.78
CA THR A 748 14.70 -45.18 12.66
C THR A 748 13.31 -44.98 13.30
N PRO A 749 13.19 -44.22 14.41
CA PRO A 749 11.92 -44.06 15.10
C PRO A 749 10.88 -43.36 14.21
N ASP A 750 11.31 -42.42 13.36
CA ASP A 750 10.45 -41.76 12.36
C ASP A 750 9.99 -42.73 11.25
N GLN A 751 10.87 -43.60 10.76
CA GLN A 751 10.50 -44.62 9.76
C GLN A 751 9.48 -45.62 10.31
N GLU A 752 9.70 -46.09 11.53
CA GLU A 752 8.81 -47.07 12.18
C GLU A 752 7.48 -46.43 12.63
N ALA A 753 7.47 -45.15 12.98
CA ALA A 753 6.24 -44.39 13.22
C ALA A 753 5.45 -44.15 11.92
N GLN A 754 6.12 -43.77 10.82
CA GLN A 754 5.46 -43.56 9.53
C GLN A 754 4.83 -44.86 8.99
N LYS A 755 5.52 -45.99 9.12
CA LYS A 755 4.99 -47.30 8.70
C LYS A 755 3.83 -47.75 9.58
N GLN A 756 3.88 -47.52 10.89
CA GLN A 756 2.73 -47.78 11.76
C GLN A 756 1.53 -46.92 11.38
N LYS A 757 1.72 -45.63 11.14
CA LYS A 757 0.63 -44.74 10.74
C LYS A 757 -0.08 -45.21 9.48
N ALA A 758 0.62 -45.80 8.51
CA ALA A 758 -0.02 -46.38 7.32
C ALA A 758 -0.95 -47.57 7.64
N VAL A 759 -0.62 -48.36 8.67
CA VAL A 759 -1.46 -49.46 9.17
C VAL A 759 -2.62 -48.94 10.00
N ASP A 760 -2.38 -47.99 10.91
CA ASP A 760 -3.43 -47.37 11.75
C ASP A 760 -4.44 -46.60 10.88
N ASP A 761 -3.98 -45.84 9.86
CA ASP A 761 -4.85 -45.14 8.90
C ASP A 761 -5.66 -46.09 8.01
N ALA A 762 -5.18 -47.32 7.79
CA ALA A 762 -5.91 -48.35 7.04
C ALA A 762 -6.95 -49.06 7.92
N LEU A 763 -6.60 -49.32 9.18
CA LEU A 763 -7.48 -49.86 10.22
C LEU A 763 -8.68 -48.93 10.46
N ASP A 764 -8.42 -47.63 10.67
CA ASP A 764 -9.46 -46.60 10.83
C ASP A 764 -10.45 -46.57 9.65
N LYS A 765 -9.93 -46.57 8.42
CA LYS A 765 -10.75 -46.53 7.20
C LYS A 765 -11.60 -47.78 7.02
N LEU A 766 -11.04 -48.96 7.29
CA LEU A 766 -11.78 -50.23 7.19
C LEU A 766 -12.93 -50.25 8.20
N ILE A 767 -12.64 -49.94 9.48
CA ILE A 767 -13.64 -49.89 10.55
C ILE A 767 -14.75 -48.89 10.21
N LYS A 768 -14.41 -47.66 9.80
CA LYS A 768 -15.41 -46.64 9.46
C LYS A 768 -16.24 -47.00 8.24
N ALA A 769 -15.63 -47.56 7.18
CA ALA A 769 -16.35 -47.99 5.99
C ALA A 769 -17.31 -49.17 6.30
N ARG A 770 -16.92 -50.08 7.20
CA ARG A 770 -17.79 -51.15 7.71
C ARG A 770 -18.96 -50.61 8.53
N LEU A 771 -18.71 -49.67 9.45
CA LEU A 771 -19.76 -49.07 10.27
C LEU A 771 -20.77 -48.27 9.42
N ALA A 772 -20.28 -47.63 8.34
CA ALA A 772 -21.08 -46.90 7.35
C ALA A 772 -21.96 -47.77 6.43
N LEU A 773 -21.86 -49.11 6.49
CA LEU A 773 -22.75 -50.00 5.73
C LEU A 773 -24.21 -49.80 6.18
N ASP A 774 -25.06 -49.37 5.25
CA ASP A 774 -26.47 -49.01 5.49
C ASP A 774 -27.45 -50.18 5.33
N GLY A 775 -26.94 -51.39 5.18
CA GLY A 775 -27.73 -52.62 5.17
C GLY A 775 -28.09 -53.12 6.56
N VAL A 776 -28.92 -54.16 6.57
CA VAL A 776 -29.64 -54.66 7.74
C VAL A 776 -29.61 -56.18 7.81
N ASN A 777 -29.70 -56.72 9.03
CA ASN A 777 -29.70 -58.16 9.23
C ASN A 777 -31.07 -58.76 8.90
N THR A 778 -31.17 -59.42 7.74
CA THR A 778 -32.42 -60.05 7.28
C THR A 778 -32.70 -61.42 7.90
N LYS A 779 -31.70 -62.05 8.54
CA LYS A 779 -31.79 -63.41 9.05
C LYS A 779 -32.96 -63.67 10.01
N PRO A 780 -33.29 -62.79 10.99
CA PRO A 780 -34.43 -63.02 11.89
C PRO A 780 -35.77 -63.14 11.15
N LEU A 781 -35.97 -62.34 10.09
CA LEU A 781 -37.17 -62.43 9.26
C LEU A 781 -37.14 -63.69 8.38
N GLN A 782 -35.99 -64.04 7.79
CA GLN A 782 -35.85 -65.25 6.99
C GLN A 782 -36.11 -66.53 7.80
N ASP A 783 -35.54 -66.64 9.01
CA ASP A 783 -35.73 -67.79 9.90
C ASP A 783 -37.21 -67.95 10.30
N GLU A 784 -37.94 -66.84 10.51
CA GLU A 784 -39.37 -66.85 10.79
C GLU A 784 -40.22 -67.16 9.54
N ILE A 785 -39.82 -66.71 8.34
CA ILE A 785 -40.42 -67.12 7.06
C ILE A 785 -40.29 -68.64 6.88
N ASP A 786 -39.09 -69.21 7.05
CA ASP A 786 -38.81 -70.64 6.84
C ASP A 786 -39.55 -71.53 7.85
N LYS A 787 -39.71 -71.04 9.08
CA LYS A 787 -40.57 -71.65 10.11
C LYS A 787 -42.05 -71.61 9.71
N ASN A 788 -42.56 -70.47 9.23
CA ASN A 788 -43.98 -70.31 8.88
C ASN A 788 -44.38 -70.98 7.55
N ASN A 789 -43.44 -71.15 6.61
CA ASN A 789 -43.65 -71.99 5.43
C ASN A 789 -44.06 -73.43 5.81
N LYS A 790 -43.60 -73.94 6.96
CA LYS A 790 -43.99 -75.27 7.48
C LYS A 790 -45.36 -75.26 8.18
N VAL A 791 -45.79 -74.12 8.74
CA VAL A 791 -47.08 -73.97 9.44
C VAL A 791 -48.27 -74.13 8.48
N LYS A 792 -48.10 -73.84 7.18
CA LYS A 792 -49.12 -74.08 6.14
C LYS A 792 -49.62 -75.53 6.05
N ASN A 793 -48.81 -76.48 6.48
CA ASN A 793 -49.14 -77.91 6.45
C ASN A 793 -49.69 -78.42 7.81
N SER A 794 -50.00 -77.53 8.75
CA SER A 794 -50.48 -77.87 10.09
C SER A 794 -52.00 -77.77 10.22
N ASP A 795 -52.59 -78.61 11.08
CA ASP A 795 -54.01 -78.56 11.42
C ASP A 795 -54.45 -77.16 11.91
N LYS A 796 -53.56 -76.44 12.64
CA LYS A 796 -53.76 -75.06 13.07
C LYS A 796 -54.01 -74.09 11.93
N TYR A 797 -53.42 -74.32 10.77
CA TYR A 797 -53.66 -73.54 9.55
C TYR A 797 -54.87 -74.09 8.79
N THR A 798 -54.86 -75.38 8.45
CA THR A 798 -55.87 -76.03 7.59
C THR A 798 -57.31 -75.84 8.09
N TYR A 799 -57.53 -75.88 9.40
CA TYR A 799 -58.85 -75.77 10.02
C TYR A 799 -59.13 -74.41 10.67
N SER A 800 -58.28 -73.41 10.43
CA SER A 800 -58.50 -72.02 10.87
C SER A 800 -59.59 -71.34 10.04
N THR A 801 -60.07 -70.18 10.49
CA THR A 801 -61.03 -69.38 9.69
C THR A 801 -60.36 -68.82 8.43
N LYS A 802 -61.16 -68.62 7.37
CA LYS A 802 -60.68 -68.11 6.08
C LYS A 802 -59.94 -66.77 6.22
N GLU A 803 -60.46 -65.88 7.07
CA GLU A 803 -59.86 -64.57 7.36
C GLU A 803 -58.46 -64.70 8.00
N LYS A 804 -58.30 -65.62 8.97
CA LYS A 804 -57.02 -65.88 9.63
C LYS A 804 -56.01 -66.54 8.70
N GLN A 805 -56.46 -67.48 7.86
CA GLN A 805 -55.64 -68.06 6.78
C GLN A 805 -55.13 -66.96 5.84
N THR A 806 -56.02 -66.09 5.35
CA THR A 806 -55.66 -64.97 4.48
C THR A 806 -54.72 -63.98 5.17
N ALA A 807 -54.96 -63.60 6.42
CA ALA A 807 -54.08 -62.70 7.15
C ALA A 807 -52.65 -63.25 7.32
N PHE A 808 -52.52 -64.56 7.59
CA PHE A 808 -51.25 -65.27 7.64
C PHE A 808 -50.56 -65.34 6.27
N ASP A 809 -51.30 -65.72 5.22
CA ASP A 809 -50.78 -65.78 3.85
C ASP A 809 -50.29 -64.42 3.35
N THR A 810 -51.04 -63.35 3.63
CA THR A 810 -50.66 -61.97 3.31
C THR A 810 -49.40 -61.56 4.07
N ALA A 811 -49.32 -61.78 5.39
CA ALA A 811 -48.14 -61.43 6.18
C ALA A 811 -46.88 -62.18 5.72
N LEU A 812 -47.01 -63.46 5.37
CA LEU A 812 -45.91 -64.27 4.85
C LEU A 812 -45.48 -63.80 3.45
N SER A 813 -46.44 -63.44 2.57
CA SER A 813 -46.14 -62.91 1.24
C SER A 813 -45.42 -61.56 1.33
N GLU A 814 -45.91 -60.63 2.15
CA GLU A 814 -45.27 -59.33 2.40
C GLU A 814 -43.85 -59.48 2.95
N ALA A 815 -43.63 -60.42 3.88
CA ALA A 815 -42.31 -60.71 4.42
C ALA A 815 -41.33 -61.20 3.33
N ASN A 816 -41.76 -62.13 2.47
CA ASN A 816 -40.96 -62.60 1.33
C ASN A 816 -40.64 -61.46 0.34
N GLU A 817 -41.61 -60.61 0.02
CA GLU A 817 -41.42 -59.48 -0.89
C GLU A 817 -40.49 -58.40 -0.31
N LEU A 818 -40.54 -58.16 1.00
CA LEU A 818 -39.59 -57.26 1.67
C LEU A 818 -38.15 -57.78 1.57
N ILE A 819 -37.93 -59.07 1.81
CA ILE A 819 -36.61 -59.70 1.67
C ILE A 819 -36.07 -59.52 0.23
N LYS A 820 -36.86 -59.83 -0.80
CA LYS A 820 -36.46 -59.64 -2.21
C LYS A 820 -36.09 -58.19 -2.53
N LYS A 821 -36.87 -57.22 -2.02
CA LYS A 821 -36.62 -55.78 -2.23
C LYS A 821 -35.34 -55.31 -1.56
N LEU A 822 -35.04 -55.82 -0.37
CA LEU A 822 -33.81 -55.49 0.37
C LEU A 822 -32.56 -56.10 -0.27
N THR A 823 -32.64 -57.33 -0.80
CA THR A 823 -31.49 -58.04 -1.40
C THR A 823 -31.26 -57.69 -2.87
N GLY A 824 -32.16 -56.94 -3.51
CA GLY A 824 -32.07 -56.59 -4.93
C GLY A 824 -32.37 -57.76 -5.88
N ALA A 825 -32.89 -58.88 -5.38
CA ALA A 825 -33.25 -60.07 -6.15
C ALA A 825 -34.57 -59.93 -6.94
N ALA A 826 -34.95 -58.70 -7.27
CA ALA A 826 -36.11 -58.41 -8.10
C ALA A 826 -35.69 -58.33 -9.58
N ASP A 827 -36.19 -59.26 -10.40
CA ASP A 827 -36.32 -59.00 -11.83
C ASP A 827 -37.04 -57.65 -12.03
N GLN A 828 -36.54 -56.81 -12.95
CA GLN A 828 -37.15 -55.50 -13.20
C GLN A 828 -38.47 -55.62 -13.99
N GLN A 829 -39.50 -56.14 -13.32
CA GLN A 829 -40.90 -56.06 -13.73
C GLN A 829 -41.80 -55.78 -12.53
N ALA A 830 -41.77 -54.52 -12.08
CA ALA A 830 -42.89 -53.96 -11.34
C ALA A 830 -44.08 -53.83 -12.31
N GLN A 831 -45.08 -54.70 -12.18
CA GLN A 831 -46.42 -54.44 -12.74
C GLN A 831 -47.07 -53.31 -11.92
N PRO A 832 -47.39 -52.16 -12.53
CA PRO A 832 -47.96 -51.03 -11.80
C PRO A 832 -49.46 -51.23 -11.57
N GLY A 833 -49.87 -51.72 -10.39
CA GLY A 833 -51.30 -51.83 -10.12
C GLY A 833 -51.77 -52.68 -8.94
N GLN A 834 -51.30 -52.41 -7.71
CA GLN A 834 -52.16 -52.55 -6.53
C GLN A 834 -51.59 -51.75 -5.35
N GLY A 835 -52.42 -50.86 -4.78
CA GLY A 835 -51.97 -49.86 -3.82
C GLY A 835 -51.89 -50.36 -2.39
N THR A 836 -50.70 -50.76 -1.96
CA THR A 836 -50.30 -50.66 -0.54
C THR A 836 -49.10 -49.72 -0.44
N GLN A 837 -49.11 -48.88 0.60
CA GLN A 837 -48.08 -47.85 0.80
C GLN A 837 -46.71 -48.52 0.97
N GLN A 838 -45.84 -48.36 -0.04
CA GLN A 838 -44.56 -49.04 -0.08
C GLN A 838 -43.66 -48.55 1.07
N PRO A 839 -43.01 -49.44 1.85
CA PRO A 839 -42.16 -49.02 2.95
C PRO A 839 -40.97 -48.19 2.44
N ASP A 840 -40.61 -47.17 3.20
CA ASP A 840 -39.36 -46.44 3.01
C ASP A 840 -38.18 -47.36 3.36
N LEU A 841 -37.24 -47.50 2.44
CA LEU A 841 -36.03 -48.31 2.55
C LEU A 841 -34.76 -47.47 2.30
N SER A 842 -34.87 -46.14 2.39
CA SER A 842 -33.79 -45.19 2.05
C SER A 842 -32.66 -45.11 3.09
N THR A 843 -32.93 -45.41 4.37
CA THR A 843 -31.93 -45.44 5.45
C THR A 843 -31.85 -46.80 6.13
N LYS A 844 -30.75 -47.04 6.88
CA LYS A 844 -30.53 -48.25 7.67
C LYS A 844 -31.66 -48.48 8.69
N GLU A 845 -32.09 -47.42 9.37
CA GLU A 845 -33.17 -47.42 10.35
C GLU A 845 -34.52 -47.70 9.70
N ALA A 846 -34.78 -47.13 8.51
CA ALA A 846 -36.01 -47.36 7.77
C ALA A 846 -36.13 -48.82 7.29
N LYS A 847 -35.02 -49.39 6.74
CA LYS A 847 -34.92 -50.81 6.39
C LYS A 847 -35.12 -51.72 7.62
N GLN A 848 -34.50 -51.40 8.75
CA GLN A 848 -34.62 -52.22 9.97
C GLN A 848 -36.04 -52.16 10.54
N LYS A 849 -36.66 -50.98 10.56
CA LYS A 849 -38.06 -50.78 10.96
C LYS A 849 -39.02 -51.59 10.07
N ALA A 850 -38.76 -51.66 8.76
CA ALA A 850 -39.54 -52.49 7.85
C ALA A 850 -39.41 -54.00 8.17
N LEU A 851 -38.19 -54.47 8.45
CA LEU A 851 -37.93 -55.86 8.87
C LEU A 851 -38.62 -56.20 10.19
N ASP A 852 -38.47 -55.36 11.22
CA ASP A 852 -39.07 -55.56 12.53
C ASP A 852 -40.60 -55.60 12.45
N ALA A 853 -41.19 -54.70 11.66
CA ALA A 853 -42.64 -54.65 11.43
C ALA A 853 -43.16 -55.90 10.69
N ALA A 854 -42.46 -56.35 9.63
CA ALA A 854 -42.80 -57.56 8.91
C ALA A 854 -42.67 -58.81 9.79
N LEU A 855 -41.59 -58.90 10.58
CA LEU A 855 -41.34 -59.99 11.53
C LEU A 855 -42.46 -60.08 12.57
N LYS A 856 -42.80 -58.95 13.20
CA LYS A 856 -43.89 -58.89 14.18
C LYS A 856 -45.24 -59.23 13.56
N LYS A 857 -45.56 -58.67 12.38
CA LYS A 857 -46.83 -58.94 11.67
C LYS A 857 -46.97 -60.43 11.33
N LEU A 858 -45.90 -61.07 10.85
CA LEU A 858 -45.88 -62.51 10.58
C LEU A 858 -46.04 -63.35 11.85
N GLN A 859 -45.31 -63.00 12.92
CA GLN A 859 -45.43 -63.69 14.21
C GLN A 859 -46.81 -63.58 14.84
N ASP A 860 -47.44 -62.40 14.78
CA ASP A 860 -48.76 -62.18 15.36
C ASP A 860 -49.87 -62.85 14.51
N ALA A 861 -49.75 -62.85 13.18
CA ALA A 861 -50.63 -63.63 12.31
C ALA A 861 -50.49 -65.14 12.53
N ALA A 862 -49.26 -65.64 12.73
CA ALA A 862 -49.00 -67.05 13.04
C ALA A 862 -49.60 -67.48 14.39
N LYS A 863 -49.52 -66.61 15.42
CA LYS A 863 -50.15 -66.84 16.73
C LYS A 863 -51.68 -66.86 16.67
N ALA A 864 -52.28 -66.11 15.75
CA ALA A 864 -53.74 -65.99 15.62
C ALA A 864 -54.43 -67.25 15.06
N LEU A 865 -53.68 -68.16 14.42
CA LEU A 865 -54.16 -69.42 13.88
C LEU A 865 -54.59 -70.40 14.99
N ASP A 866 -55.87 -70.79 14.97
CA ASP A 866 -56.54 -71.57 16.01
C ASP A 866 -57.27 -72.82 15.48
N GLY A 867 -56.95 -73.27 14.27
CA GLY A 867 -57.55 -74.46 13.68
C GLY A 867 -57.37 -75.73 14.52
N THR A 868 -58.44 -76.50 14.68
CA THR A 868 -58.41 -77.82 15.31
C THR A 868 -58.99 -78.86 14.38
N LYS A 869 -58.26 -79.97 14.18
CA LYS A 869 -58.70 -81.06 13.30
C LYS A 869 -60.05 -81.64 13.75
N PRO A 870 -61.06 -81.74 12.86
CA PRO A 870 -62.32 -82.41 13.17
C PRO A 870 -62.09 -83.88 13.57
N ILE A 871 -62.82 -84.34 14.58
CA ILE A 871 -62.79 -85.73 15.02
C ILE A 871 -63.65 -86.55 14.05
N GLU A 872 -63.07 -87.54 13.37
CA GLU A 872 -63.79 -88.39 12.42
C GLU A 872 -64.78 -89.34 13.11
N PRO A 873 -66.03 -89.45 12.62
CA PRO A 873 -66.90 -90.58 12.91
C PRO A 873 -66.61 -91.77 11.96
N THR A 874 -66.64 -92.98 12.49
CA THR A 874 -66.37 -94.24 11.77
C THR A 874 -67.44 -94.59 10.69
N PRO A 875 -67.10 -95.42 9.69
CA PRO A 875 -67.73 -95.35 8.35
C PRO A 875 -68.87 -96.34 8.07
N THR A 876 -69.67 -96.04 7.02
CA THR A 876 -70.53 -96.99 6.29
C THR A 876 -70.56 -96.66 4.78
N PRO A 877 -70.84 -97.63 3.88
CA PRO A 877 -70.29 -97.63 2.51
C PRO A 877 -71.17 -97.06 1.37
N SER A 878 -70.53 -96.86 0.21
CA SER A 878 -71.05 -96.32 -1.06
C SER A 878 -72.16 -97.13 -1.74
N PRO A 879 -72.78 -96.55 -2.81
CA PRO A 879 -72.53 -97.15 -4.13
C PRO A 879 -72.24 -96.16 -5.30
N LEU A 880 -71.66 -96.73 -6.36
CA LEU A 880 -71.44 -96.24 -7.75
C LEU A 880 -72.74 -96.36 -8.60
N PRO A 881 -72.80 -96.16 -9.95
CA PRO A 881 -72.02 -95.37 -10.94
C PRO A 881 -72.91 -94.30 -11.66
N THR A 882 -72.51 -93.52 -12.69
CA THR A 882 -72.45 -93.83 -14.16
C THR A 882 -71.92 -92.63 -15.02
N PRO A 883 -71.57 -92.81 -16.32
CA PRO A 883 -70.56 -91.98 -17.03
C PRO A 883 -70.95 -91.34 -18.41
N GLY A 884 -69.98 -90.68 -19.06
CA GLY A 884 -69.96 -90.22 -20.48
C GLY A 884 -70.18 -88.70 -20.67
N ASP A 885 -69.58 -87.96 -21.61
CA ASP A 885 -68.51 -88.16 -22.63
C ASP A 885 -68.06 -86.76 -23.14
N GLY A 886 -67.03 -86.52 -23.97
CA GLY A 886 -66.02 -87.36 -24.63
C GLY A 886 -65.26 -86.57 -25.74
N THR A 887 -64.18 -87.14 -26.32
CA THR A 887 -63.31 -86.61 -27.44
C THR A 887 -62.42 -85.37 -27.15
N GLY A 888 -61.16 -85.26 -27.64
CA GLY A 888 -60.29 -86.22 -28.33
C GLY A 888 -58.98 -85.59 -28.88
N ALA A 889 -57.90 -86.40 -29.03
CA ALA A 889 -56.55 -86.10 -29.59
C ALA A 889 -55.72 -85.02 -28.85
N GLY A 890 -54.40 -85.11 -28.62
CA GLY A 890 -53.28 -85.80 -29.32
C GLY A 890 -52.35 -84.70 -29.91
N THR A 891 -51.00 -84.75 -29.89
CA THR A 891 -49.98 -85.76 -29.53
C THR A 891 -48.66 -85.07 -29.14
N ASP A 892 -47.66 -85.84 -28.69
CA ASP A 892 -46.40 -85.36 -28.10
C ASP A 892 -45.35 -84.74 -29.07
N ASN A 893 -44.38 -84.02 -28.47
CA ASN A 893 -42.93 -84.28 -28.54
C ASN A 893 -41.97 -83.17 -29.06
N THR A 894 -40.88 -82.98 -28.29
CA THR A 894 -39.52 -82.51 -28.65
C THR A 894 -39.29 -81.43 -29.74
N GLY A 895 -38.78 -80.27 -29.32
CA GLY A 895 -37.33 -80.11 -29.05
C GLY A 895 -36.39 -79.65 -30.19
N SER A 896 -35.75 -78.49 -29.93
CA SER A 896 -34.51 -77.96 -30.54
C SER A 896 -34.59 -77.13 -31.84
N GLY A 897 -33.86 -76.01 -31.83
CA GLY A 897 -33.42 -75.28 -33.02
C GLY A 897 -34.14 -73.96 -33.30
N ASN A 898 -33.78 -72.88 -32.61
CA ASN A 898 -34.17 -71.53 -33.03
C ASN A 898 -32.96 -70.76 -33.59
N ALA A 899 -33.07 -70.30 -34.84
CA ALA A 899 -32.11 -69.46 -35.53
C ALA A 899 -32.85 -68.24 -36.12
N GLY A 900 -32.19 -67.07 -36.11
CA GLY A 900 -32.79 -65.76 -36.46
C GLY A 900 -32.60 -64.79 -35.28
N SER A 901 -31.61 -63.89 -35.27
CA SER A 901 -31.23 -62.85 -36.24
C SER A 901 -32.31 -61.78 -36.38
N GLY A 902 -32.00 -60.55 -35.95
CA GLY A 902 -32.99 -59.47 -35.85
C GLY A 902 -32.45 -58.12 -35.35
N ASN A 903 -31.46 -57.57 -36.05
CA ASN A 903 -31.13 -56.13 -36.09
C ASN A 903 -30.58 -55.43 -34.81
N ALA A 904 -29.26 -55.30 -34.74
CA ALA A 904 -28.59 -54.31 -33.88
C ALA A 904 -28.22 -53.07 -34.73
N GLY A 905 -28.56 -51.88 -34.24
CA GLY A 905 -28.14 -50.62 -34.86
C GLY A 905 -26.71 -50.25 -34.43
N SER A 906 -25.76 -50.30 -35.36
CA SER A 906 -24.40 -49.78 -35.19
C SER A 906 -24.08 -48.79 -36.30
N GLY A 907 -23.37 -47.73 -35.95
CA GLY A 907 -22.78 -46.77 -36.89
C GLY A 907 -21.92 -45.77 -36.12
N ASN A 908 -20.79 -45.29 -36.65
CA ASN A 908 -20.04 -45.75 -37.81
C ASN A 908 -18.57 -45.28 -37.64
N ALA A 909 -17.61 -45.98 -38.22
CA ALA A 909 -16.21 -45.56 -38.25
C ALA A 909 -15.65 -45.75 -39.66
N GLY A 910 -14.98 -44.73 -40.23
CA GLY A 910 -14.30 -44.88 -41.52
C GLY A 910 -14.08 -43.61 -42.32
N SER A 911 -12.86 -43.06 -42.19
CA SER A 911 -12.05 -42.31 -43.16
C SER A 911 -12.60 -42.02 -44.58
N GLY A 912 -12.40 -40.80 -45.07
CA GLY A 912 -12.55 -40.44 -46.49
C GLY A 912 -12.11 -39.00 -46.79
N SER A 913 -11.12 -38.83 -47.67
CA SER A 913 -10.52 -37.55 -48.09
C SER A 913 -11.39 -36.72 -49.03
N GLU A 914 -11.24 -35.39 -49.00
CA GLU A 914 -11.50 -34.55 -50.18
C GLU A 914 -10.61 -33.29 -50.20
N ALA A 915 -10.40 -32.71 -51.38
CA ALA A 915 -9.45 -31.61 -51.59
C ALA A 915 -10.04 -30.56 -52.55
N GLY A 916 -9.80 -29.27 -52.28
CA GLY A 916 -9.84 -28.24 -53.33
C GLY A 916 -10.52 -26.90 -53.00
N TYR A 917 -9.69 -25.85 -53.10
CA TYR A 917 -9.98 -24.48 -53.56
C TYR A 917 -10.24 -23.36 -52.53
N GLY A 918 -9.55 -22.23 -52.72
CA GLY A 918 -9.87 -20.93 -52.13
C GLY A 918 -8.65 -20.16 -51.64
N VAL A 919 -8.09 -19.27 -52.48
CA VAL A 919 -7.04 -18.31 -52.07
C VAL A 919 -7.70 -17.07 -51.47
N ASN A 920 -7.16 -16.52 -50.39
CA ASN A 920 -7.33 -15.09 -50.07
C ASN A 920 -6.14 -14.53 -49.28
N ASP A 921 -5.46 -13.55 -49.86
CA ASP A 921 -4.36 -12.82 -49.25
C ASP A 921 -4.89 -11.73 -48.31
N ASN A 922 -4.98 -12.02 -47.00
CA ASN A 922 -4.77 -10.99 -45.97
C ASN A 922 -4.48 -11.62 -44.60
N ALA A 923 -3.29 -12.18 -44.39
CA ALA A 923 -2.88 -12.63 -43.07
C ALA A 923 -2.68 -11.42 -42.14
N PRO A 924 -3.44 -11.27 -41.04
CA PRO A 924 -3.05 -10.33 -40.00
C PRO A 924 -1.68 -10.76 -39.45
N THR A 925 -0.83 -9.79 -39.13
CA THR A 925 0.47 -10.01 -38.51
C THR A 925 0.33 -10.96 -37.33
N ILE A 926 1.02 -12.12 -37.36
CA ILE A 926 0.98 -13.09 -36.27
C ILE A 926 1.47 -12.39 -35.01
N VAL A 927 0.59 -12.34 -34.01
CA VAL A 927 0.87 -11.71 -32.72
C VAL A 927 1.58 -12.72 -31.84
N ASP A 928 2.79 -12.37 -31.38
CA ASP A 928 3.59 -13.22 -30.52
C ASP A 928 3.03 -13.22 -29.10
N LYS A 929 2.31 -14.30 -28.75
CA LYS A 929 1.74 -14.55 -27.43
C LYS A 929 2.67 -15.35 -26.52
N GLY A 930 3.87 -15.73 -26.97
CA GLY A 930 4.81 -16.57 -26.23
C GLY A 930 5.21 -15.93 -24.89
N GLU A 931 5.61 -14.66 -24.91
CA GLU A 931 6.00 -13.95 -23.70
C GLU A 931 4.82 -13.72 -22.73
N LEU A 932 3.61 -13.45 -23.26
CA LEU A 932 2.41 -13.31 -22.42
C LEU A 932 2.04 -14.62 -21.71
N ASN A 933 2.13 -15.76 -22.40
CA ASN A 933 1.86 -17.06 -21.79
C ASN A 933 2.88 -17.39 -20.68
N ILE A 934 4.18 -17.14 -20.91
CA ILE A 934 5.22 -17.31 -19.87
C ILE A 934 4.92 -16.44 -18.63
N GLN A 935 4.44 -15.22 -18.84
CA GLN A 935 4.05 -14.34 -17.73
C GLN A 935 2.77 -14.80 -17.02
N ILE A 936 1.79 -15.39 -17.73
CA ILE A 936 0.59 -16.01 -17.13
C ILE A 936 1.00 -17.20 -16.24
N ASP A 937 1.77 -18.15 -16.76
CA ASP A 937 2.23 -19.34 -16.01
C ASP A 937 2.98 -18.93 -14.73
N SER A 938 3.85 -17.92 -14.86
CA SER A 938 4.62 -17.37 -13.74
C SER A 938 3.78 -16.57 -12.75
N ALA A 939 2.66 -15.97 -13.18
CA ALA A 939 1.74 -15.26 -12.29
C ALA A 939 0.79 -16.21 -11.55
N GLU A 940 0.43 -17.35 -12.16
CA GLU A 940 -0.33 -18.41 -11.49
C GLU A 940 0.45 -19.09 -10.38
N THR A 941 1.78 -19.16 -10.48
CA THR A 941 2.62 -19.60 -9.36
C THR A 941 2.66 -18.58 -8.22
N ASP A 942 2.60 -17.28 -8.53
CA ASP A 942 2.65 -16.20 -7.54
C ASP A 942 1.30 -15.97 -6.82
N SER A 943 0.17 -16.35 -7.44
CA SER A 943 -1.20 -16.17 -6.93
C SER A 943 -1.65 -17.26 -5.92
N LYS A 944 -0.92 -18.39 -5.80
CA LYS A 944 -1.33 -19.51 -4.91
C LYS A 944 -1.29 -19.13 -3.41
N PRO A 945 -2.41 -19.22 -2.67
CA PRO A 945 -2.42 -18.95 -1.23
C PRO A 945 -1.79 -20.12 -0.46
N GLY A 946 -0.56 -19.93 0.03
CA GLY A 946 0.13 -20.98 0.79
C GLY A 946 1.35 -20.58 1.62
N ASN A 947 1.90 -19.35 1.50
CA ASN A 947 3.20 -19.01 2.09
C ASN A 947 3.25 -17.76 2.99
N ALA A 948 2.09 -17.27 3.46
CA ALA A 948 2.01 -16.17 4.43
C ALA A 948 2.31 -16.61 5.89
N GLY A 949 2.79 -17.85 6.10
CA GLY A 949 2.81 -18.49 7.43
C GLY A 949 4.00 -19.39 7.76
N ALA A 950 5.04 -19.49 6.93
CA ALA A 950 6.28 -20.18 7.31
C ALA A 950 7.51 -19.76 6.45
N GLY A 951 8.62 -19.44 7.13
CA GLY A 951 9.97 -19.54 6.57
C GLY A 951 10.46 -18.44 5.62
N ASN A 952 11.20 -17.47 6.17
CA ASN A 952 12.65 -17.40 5.91
C ASN A 952 13.34 -16.48 6.93
N ALA A 953 13.88 -17.08 8.00
CA ALA A 953 14.70 -16.39 8.98
C ALA A 953 16.17 -16.81 8.89
N ASN A 954 16.77 -16.86 7.68
CA ASN A 954 18.22 -16.67 7.52
C ASN A 954 18.64 -16.36 6.05
N ALA A 955 18.86 -15.09 5.71
CA ALA A 955 19.68 -14.69 4.57
C ALA A 955 20.13 -13.22 4.72
N GLY A 956 21.41 -12.96 5.04
CA GLY A 956 21.89 -11.57 5.00
C GLY A 956 23.08 -11.11 5.85
N SER A 957 23.96 -11.97 6.36
CA SER A 957 25.37 -11.58 6.61
C SER A 957 26.28 -12.82 6.60
N ALA A 958 27.54 -12.63 6.22
CA ALA A 958 28.36 -13.69 5.63
C ALA A 958 29.49 -14.24 6.53
N THR A 959 30.05 -15.37 6.07
CA THR A 959 31.36 -15.97 6.41
C THR A 959 31.61 -16.48 7.83
N GLY A 960 31.96 -17.77 7.96
CA GLY A 960 32.58 -18.35 9.17
C GLY A 960 32.13 -19.78 9.48
N ALA A 961 33.02 -20.75 9.35
CA ALA A 961 32.75 -22.18 9.34
C ALA A 961 32.37 -22.84 10.70
N GLN A 962 31.64 -23.96 10.60
CA GLN A 962 31.83 -25.22 11.35
C GLN A 962 31.29 -25.40 12.80
N GLY A 963 30.25 -26.27 12.94
CA GLY A 963 30.21 -27.29 14.00
C GLY A 963 29.17 -27.21 15.15
N GLY A 964 28.29 -28.22 15.24
CA GLY A 964 28.07 -28.96 16.51
C GLY A 964 26.93 -28.57 17.48
N ALA A 965 25.94 -29.46 17.56
CA ALA A 965 24.87 -29.65 18.56
C ALA A 965 25.04 -29.21 20.04
N GLY A 966 23.91 -28.83 20.69
CA GLY A 966 23.34 -29.65 21.79
C GLY A 966 23.47 -29.22 23.28
N THR A 967 22.34 -28.78 23.85
CA THR A 967 21.79 -29.05 25.21
C THR A 967 22.31 -28.45 26.55
N SER A 968 21.32 -27.93 27.30
CA SER A 968 21.07 -28.03 28.76
C SER A 968 21.83 -27.17 29.79
N SER A 969 21.14 -26.89 30.91
CA SER A 969 21.53 -25.96 31.99
C SER A 969 22.21 -26.63 33.19
N GLY A 970 23.13 -25.92 33.87
CA GLY A 970 23.61 -26.30 35.21
C GLY A 970 24.73 -25.40 35.77
N SER A 971 24.45 -24.70 36.87
CA SER A 971 25.27 -23.70 37.60
C SER A 971 26.77 -23.96 37.85
N GLY A 972 27.59 -22.89 37.93
CA GLY A 972 28.81 -22.88 38.76
C GLY A 972 29.95 -21.89 38.42
N MET A 973 29.89 -20.65 38.97
CA MET A 973 30.99 -19.68 39.24
C MET A 973 32.28 -19.64 38.37
N GLY A 974 32.59 -18.47 37.78
CA GLY A 974 33.93 -18.17 37.25
C GLY A 974 34.03 -16.86 36.44
N THR A 975 34.61 -15.82 37.04
CA THR A 975 34.82 -14.45 36.52
C THR A 975 35.35 -14.32 35.07
N GLY A 976 34.75 -13.44 34.24
CA GLY A 976 35.36 -12.98 32.98
C GLY A 976 34.40 -12.36 31.96
N THR A 977 34.38 -11.03 31.85
CA THR A 977 33.58 -10.20 30.93
C THR A 977 33.46 -10.65 29.46
N ALA A 978 32.24 -10.97 28.99
CA ALA A 978 31.68 -10.55 27.68
C ALA A 978 30.20 -11.01 27.48
N GLY A 979 29.38 -10.16 26.84
CA GLY A 979 28.15 -10.58 26.13
C GLY A 979 26.90 -10.89 26.96
N ALA A 980 26.06 -9.88 27.23
CA ALA A 980 24.73 -10.09 27.81
C ALA A 980 23.78 -10.77 26.80
N ALA A 981 23.49 -12.06 27.02
CA ALA A 981 22.63 -12.87 26.15
C ALA A 981 21.12 -12.66 26.42
N ASN A 982 20.33 -12.88 25.36
CA ASN A 982 18.92 -12.54 25.25
C ASN A 982 18.02 -13.65 25.84
N ALA A 983 17.63 -13.54 27.12
CA ALA A 983 16.74 -14.49 27.79
C ALA A 983 15.58 -13.76 28.52
N GLY A 984 14.34 -14.25 28.38
CA GLY A 984 13.19 -13.78 29.17
C GLY A 984 12.02 -13.13 28.40
N VAL A 985 11.91 -13.31 27.08
CA VAL A 985 10.73 -12.83 26.32
C VAL A 985 10.02 -14.01 25.66
N ASP A 986 8.75 -14.23 25.98
CA ASP A 986 7.93 -15.26 25.33
C ASP A 986 7.72 -14.91 23.84
N ASN A 987 8.31 -15.73 22.97
CA ASN A 987 8.18 -15.56 21.52
C ASN A 987 6.72 -15.69 21.04
N LYS A 988 5.84 -16.42 21.74
CA LYS A 988 4.42 -16.54 21.38
C LYS A 988 3.69 -15.22 21.67
N ALA A 989 3.87 -14.63 22.85
CA ALA A 989 3.36 -13.30 23.18
C ALA A 989 3.92 -12.20 22.26
N VAL A 990 5.22 -12.24 21.93
CA VAL A 990 5.84 -11.30 20.97
C VAL A 990 5.20 -11.42 19.59
N ASN A 991 5.07 -12.64 19.05
CA ASN A 991 4.47 -12.85 17.74
C ASN A 991 3.00 -12.41 17.75
N ASN A 992 2.21 -12.80 18.75
CA ASN A 992 0.80 -12.37 18.87
C ASN A 992 0.65 -10.83 18.96
N ALA A 993 1.57 -10.14 19.62
CA ALA A 993 1.56 -8.67 19.69
C ALA A 993 1.98 -8.00 18.36
N VAL A 994 2.88 -8.63 17.59
CA VAL A 994 3.28 -8.16 16.26
C VAL A 994 2.16 -8.34 15.24
N GLU A 995 1.57 -9.53 15.16
CA GLU A 995 0.48 -9.83 14.22
C GLU A 995 -0.80 -9.02 14.51
N ASN A 996 -0.99 -8.57 15.76
CA ASN A 996 -2.14 -7.73 16.12
C ASN A 996 -1.94 -6.23 15.90
N ALA A 997 -0.72 -5.77 15.63
CA ALA A 997 -0.43 -4.35 15.47
C ALA A 997 -1.15 -3.73 14.25
N PRO A 998 -1.69 -2.51 14.37
CA PRO A 998 -2.42 -1.87 13.28
C PRO A 998 -1.54 -1.63 12.05
N GLU A 999 -0.24 -1.34 12.21
CA GLU A 999 0.66 -1.16 11.08
C GLU A 999 0.89 -2.47 10.30
N VAL A 1000 0.94 -3.61 10.99
CA VAL A 1000 1.05 -4.94 10.35
C VAL A 1000 -0.24 -5.26 9.60
N LYS A 1001 -1.40 -5.06 10.24
CA LYS A 1001 -2.72 -5.25 9.59
C LYS A 1001 -2.91 -4.34 8.36
N GLN A 1002 -2.41 -3.10 8.40
CA GLN A 1002 -2.45 -2.19 7.25
C GLN A 1002 -1.51 -2.64 6.12
N ALA A 1003 -0.31 -3.14 6.46
CA ALA A 1003 0.61 -3.68 5.46
C ALA A 1003 0.09 -4.98 4.82
N ASP A 1004 -0.54 -5.86 5.61
CA ASP A 1004 -1.18 -7.08 5.11
C ASP A 1004 -2.41 -6.76 4.24
N ALA A 1005 -3.17 -5.72 4.57
CA ALA A 1005 -4.26 -5.21 3.72
C ALA A 1005 -3.73 -4.71 2.37
N ALA A 1006 -2.57 -4.03 2.34
CA ALA A 1006 -1.91 -3.62 1.10
C ALA A 1006 -1.42 -4.83 0.27
N VAL A 1007 -0.90 -5.89 0.91
CA VAL A 1007 -0.58 -7.17 0.23
C VAL A 1007 -1.84 -7.79 -0.38
N LYS A 1008 -2.97 -7.79 0.34
CA LYS A 1008 -4.25 -8.32 -0.15
C LYS A 1008 -4.80 -7.51 -1.34
N GLN A 1009 -4.65 -6.19 -1.33
CA GLN A 1009 -5.01 -5.33 -2.48
C GLN A 1009 -4.11 -5.59 -3.69
N ALA A 1010 -2.80 -5.75 -3.49
CA ALA A 1010 -1.86 -6.07 -4.56
C ALA A 1010 -2.11 -7.46 -5.16
N ALA A 1011 -2.50 -8.45 -4.34
CA ALA A 1011 -2.92 -9.78 -4.82
C ALA A 1011 -4.19 -9.71 -5.68
N ALA A 1012 -5.23 -8.99 -5.24
CA ALA A 1012 -6.43 -8.78 -6.06
C ALA A 1012 -6.11 -8.07 -7.40
N THR A 1013 -5.17 -7.12 -7.39
CA THR A 1013 -4.69 -6.44 -8.60
C THR A 1013 -3.97 -7.41 -9.56
N LEU A 1014 -3.21 -8.36 -9.00
CA LEU A 1014 -2.57 -9.43 -9.78
C LEU A 1014 -3.61 -10.36 -10.42
N ASP A 1015 -4.63 -10.79 -9.66
CA ASP A 1015 -5.69 -11.66 -10.17
C ASP A 1015 -6.49 -10.97 -11.30
N GLU A 1016 -6.77 -9.67 -11.18
CA GLU A 1016 -7.38 -8.88 -12.27
C GLU A 1016 -6.48 -8.78 -13.51
N ALA A 1017 -5.19 -8.55 -13.34
CA ALA A 1017 -4.22 -8.49 -14.44
C ALA A 1017 -4.07 -9.86 -15.13
N LEU A 1018 -4.06 -10.94 -14.35
CA LEU A 1018 -4.00 -12.33 -14.82
C LEU A 1018 -5.28 -12.71 -15.59
N ALA A 1019 -6.45 -12.28 -15.12
CA ALA A 1019 -7.71 -12.43 -15.84
C ALA A 1019 -7.79 -11.57 -17.12
N GLN A 1020 -7.14 -10.40 -17.18
CA GLN A 1020 -7.00 -9.63 -18.43
C GLN A 1020 -6.04 -10.32 -19.41
N ALA A 1021 -4.88 -10.78 -18.94
CA ALA A 1021 -3.90 -11.51 -19.73
C ALA A 1021 -4.48 -12.78 -20.36
N LYS A 1022 -5.21 -13.59 -19.59
CA LYS A 1022 -5.91 -14.78 -20.11
C LYS A 1022 -6.93 -14.47 -21.21
N ARG A 1023 -7.69 -13.38 -21.09
CA ARG A 1023 -8.63 -12.95 -22.14
C ARG A 1023 -7.89 -12.57 -23.43
N VAL A 1024 -6.80 -11.82 -23.32
CA VAL A 1024 -5.97 -11.39 -24.47
C VAL A 1024 -5.24 -12.59 -25.10
N ALA A 1025 -4.79 -13.55 -24.30
CA ALA A 1025 -4.21 -14.80 -24.80
C ALA A 1025 -5.25 -15.65 -25.56
N ALA A 1026 -6.48 -15.75 -25.04
CA ALA A 1026 -7.57 -16.52 -25.65
C ALA A 1026 -8.22 -15.86 -26.89
N ASP A 1027 -8.13 -14.54 -27.05
CA ASP A 1027 -8.74 -13.80 -28.17
C ASP A 1027 -7.94 -14.02 -29.48
N PRO A 1028 -8.52 -14.66 -30.52
CA PRO A 1028 -7.84 -14.89 -31.80
C PRO A 1028 -7.63 -13.61 -32.63
N HIS A 1029 -8.22 -12.49 -32.24
CA HIS A 1029 -8.10 -11.18 -32.90
C HIS A 1029 -7.31 -10.13 -32.09
N ALA A 1030 -6.74 -10.52 -30.95
CA ALA A 1030 -5.89 -9.63 -30.16
C ALA A 1030 -4.68 -9.13 -30.96
N THR A 1031 -4.48 -7.81 -30.97
CA THR A 1031 -3.33 -7.12 -31.59
C THR A 1031 -2.07 -7.23 -30.73
N GLN A 1032 -0.88 -7.05 -31.33
CA GLN A 1032 0.39 -7.06 -30.59
C GLN A 1032 0.39 -6.01 -29.47
N ALA A 1033 -0.10 -4.80 -29.74
CA ALA A 1033 -0.22 -3.75 -28.72
C ALA A 1033 -1.11 -4.14 -27.53
N GLN A 1034 -2.14 -4.99 -27.72
CA GLN A 1034 -2.95 -5.52 -26.62
C GLN A 1034 -2.21 -6.61 -25.84
N VAL A 1035 -1.42 -7.46 -26.51
CA VAL A 1035 -0.57 -8.48 -25.88
C VAL A 1035 0.55 -7.83 -25.07
N ASP A 1036 1.26 -6.86 -25.63
CA ASP A 1036 2.32 -6.10 -24.96
C ASP A 1036 1.74 -5.34 -23.74
N ALA A 1037 0.58 -4.69 -23.89
CA ALA A 1037 -0.09 -4.00 -22.80
C ALA A 1037 -0.57 -4.95 -21.69
N ALA A 1038 -1.00 -6.17 -22.04
CA ALA A 1038 -1.39 -7.19 -21.07
C ALA A 1038 -0.16 -7.73 -20.31
N ALA A 1039 0.95 -7.98 -21.02
CA ALA A 1039 2.22 -8.38 -20.43
C ALA A 1039 2.77 -7.31 -19.48
N VAL A 1040 2.87 -6.04 -19.91
CA VAL A 1040 3.34 -4.95 -19.06
C VAL A 1040 2.47 -4.79 -17.80
N LYS A 1041 1.14 -4.87 -17.93
CA LYS A 1041 0.23 -4.83 -16.76
C LYS A 1041 0.47 -6.00 -15.80
N LEU A 1042 0.64 -7.21 -16.33
CA LEU A 1042 0.86 -8.41 -15.51
C LEU A 1042 2.21 -8.33 -14.79
N ALA A 1043 3.27 -7.90 -15.47
CA ALA A 1043 4.58 -7.66 -14.88
C ALA A 1043 4.56 -6.56 -13.80
N ASP A 1044 3.91 -5.42 -14.05
CA ASP A 1044 3.77 -4.35 -13.05
C ASP A 1044 2.94 -4.81 -11.83
N ALA A 1045 1.89 -5.62 -12.01
CA ALA A 1045 1.09 -6.17 -10.91
C ALA A 1045 1.87 -7.19 -10.06
N ARG A 1046 2.63 -8.09 -10.69
CA ARG A 1046 3.55 -9.02 -9.97
C ARG A 1046 4.59 -8.25 -9.17
N LYS A 1047 5.16 -7.20 -9.76
CA LYS A 1047 6.11 -6.31 -9.08
C LYS A 1047 5.48 -5.61 -7.88
N ALA A 1048 4.26 -5.09 -8.02
CA ALA A 1048 3.53 -4.43 -6.93
C ALA A 1048 3.24 -5.39 -5.76
N LEU A 1049 2.90 -6.67 -6.04
CA LEU A 1049 2.73 -7.69 -5.01
C LEU A 1049 4.05 -7.98 -4.27
N ALA A 1050 5.16 -8.16 -4.99
CA ALA A 1050 6.47 -8.38 -4.38
C ALA A 1050 6.93 -7.19 -3.54
N ASP A 1051 6.74 -5.95 -4.02
CA ASP A 1051 7.08 -4.72 -3.29
C ASP A 1051 6.19 -4.56 -2.03
N ALA A 1052 4.90 -4.93 -2.09
CA ALA A 1052 3.99 -4.94 -0.94
C ALA A 1052 4.38 -6.00 0.12
N GLN A 1053 4.71 -7.22 -0.30
CA GLN A 1053 5.19 -8.29 0.58
C GLN A 1053 6.51 -7.89 1.27
N ALA A 1054 7.44 -7.31 0.52
CA ALA A 1054 8.70 -6.80 1.08
C ALA A 1054 8.48 -5.65 2.07
N ASN A 1055 7.46 -4.82 1.88
CA ASN A 1055 7.06 -3.79 2.85
C ASN A 1055 6.44 -4.40 4.12
N ALA A 1056 5.52 -5.36 3.99
CA ALA A 1056 4.92 -6.06 5.12
C ALA A 1056 5.98 -6.76 6.00
N ALA A 1057 6.98 -7.40 5.39
CA ALA A 1057 8.11 -7.99 6.11
C ALA A 1057 8.93 -6.94 6.90
N LYS A 1058 9.19 -5.76 6.31
CA LYS A 1058 9.89 -4.65 6.99
C LYS A 1058 9.07 -4.08 8.15
N VAL A 1059 7.76 -3.90 7.98
CA VAL A 1059 6.86 -3.42 9.03
C VAL A 1059 6.79 -4.41 10.19
N ARG A 1060 6.58 -5.71 9.90
CA ARG A 1060 6.60 -6.79 10.91
C ARG A 1060 7.93 -6.82 11.68
N ALA A 1061 9.07 -6.65 11.02
CA ALA A 1061 10.38 -6.57 11.67
C ALA A 1061 10.54 -5.32 12.57
N ALA A 1062 10.08 -4.15 12.11
CA ALA A 1062 10.13 -2.90 12.88
C ALA A 1062 9.23 -2.96 14.13
N VAL A 1063 8.00 -3.46 13.97
CA VAL A 1063 7.05 -3.67 15.07
C VAL A 1063 7.61 -4.70 16.07
N ARG A 1064 8.18 -5.82 15.61
CA ARG A 1064 8.82 -6.82 16.48
C ARG A 1064 9.98 -6.24 17.30
N SER A 1065 10.81 -5.40 16.69
CA SER A 1065 11.86 -4.65 17.40
C SER A 1065 11.28 -3.73 18.48
N ARG A 1066 10.19 -3.01 18.17
CA ARG A 1066 9.47 -2.12 19.11
C ARG A 1066 8.84 -2.89 20.28
N VAL A 1067 8.15 -4.00 20.00
CA VAL A 1067 7.55 -4.91 21.01
C VAL A 1067 8.63 -5.44 21.96
N ILE A 1068 9.72 -5.98 21.42
CA ILE A 1068 10.84 -6.50 22.24
C ILE A 1068 11.47 -5.39 23.09
N LYS A 1069 11.62 -4.16 22.56
CA LYS A 1069 12.15 -3.01 23.32
C LYS A 1069 11.20 -2.56 24.44
N GLY A 1070 9.89 -2.53 24.18
CA GLY A 1070 8.86 -2.19 25.17
C GLY A 1070 8.64 -3.27 26.25
N MET A 1071 9.01 -4.53 25.98
CA MET A 1071 9.03 -5.60 26.97
C MET A 1071 10.29 -5.53 27.86
N ARG A 1072 11.46 -5.15 27.32
CA ARG A 1072 12.68 -4.93 28.14
C ARG A 1072 12.58 -3.70 29.06
N SER A 1073 11.82 -2.68 28.68
CA SER A 1073 11.69 -1.43 29.45
C SER A 1073 10.77 -1.55 30.68
N ARG A 1074 10.02 -2.66 30.82
CA ARG A 1074 9.16 -2.94 31.97
C ARG A 1074 9.80 -4.08 32.78
N GLY A 1075 10.68 -3.71 33.70
CA GLY A 1075 11.47 -4.67 34.48
C GLY A 1075 10.62 -5.64 35.29
N ASN A 1076 10.85 -6.93 35.08
CA ASN A 1076 10.64 -8.05 36.00
C ASN A 1076 9.47 -7.96 37.01
N ALA A 1077 8.26 -7.70 36.52
CA ALA A 1077 7.00 -7.94 37.24
C ALA A 1077 6.17 -8.95 36.44
N GLY A 1078 5.78 -10.05 37.08
CA GLY A 1078 5.21 -11.21 36.38
C GLY A 1078 3.85 -10.92 35.75
N VAL A 1079 3.66 -11.38 34.51
CA VAL A 1079 2.35 -11.40 33.85
C VAL A 1079 1.82 -12.83 33.93
N ALA A 1080 0.92 -13.06 34.89
CA ALA A 1080 0.10 -14.26 34.92
C ALA A 1080 -0.85 -14.29 33.71
N ALA A 1081 -1.26 -15.48 33.28
CA ALA A 1081 -2.20 -15.64 32.19
C ALA A 1081 -3.59 -15.09 32.57
N GLY A 1082 -4.25 -14.42 31.61
CA GLY A 1082 -5.66 -14.04 31.70
C GLY A 1082 -5.94 -12.59 32.11
N ALA A 1083 -5.78 -11.65 31.17
CA ALA A 1083 -6.47 -10.36 31.19
C ALA A 1083 -6.52 -9.75 29.78
N ASP A 1084 -7.69 -9.29 29.34
CA ASP A 1084 -7.83 -8.47 28.15
C ASP A 1084 -7.06 -7.15 28.31
N VAL A 1085 -6.08 -6.91 27.45
CA VAL A 1085 -5.35 -5.64 27.43
C VAL A 1085 -6.08 -4.66 26.53
N ALA A 1086 -6.88 -3.78 27.16
CA ALA A 1086 -7.72 -2.80 26.47
C ALA A 1086 -6.94 -1.91 25.48
N THR A 1087 -7.44 -1.83 24.25
CA THR A 1087 -6.82 -1.22 23.06
C THR A 1087 -6.85 0.32 23.05
N ALA A 1088 -6.68 0.98 24.19
CA ALA A 1088 -6.97 2.42 24.35
C ALA A 1088 -5.74 3.34 24.55
N GLY A 1089 -4.52 2.80 24.62
CA GLY A 1089 -3.37 3.51 25.23
C GLY A 1089 -2.15 3.84 24.34
N LEU A 1090 -2.18 3.63 23.02
CA LEU A 1090 -0.95 3.69 22.19
C LEU A 1090 -1.08 4.47 20.86
N MET A 1091 -1.73 5.64 20.88
CA MET A 1091 -1.84 6.54 19.71
C MET A 1091 -1.10 7.88 19.94
N ALA A 1092 0.19 7.81 20.30
CA ALA A 1092 1.02 9.01 20.52
C ALA A 1092 2.53 8.75 20.39
N THR A 1093 3.06 8.44 19.19
CA THR A 1093 4.36 8.98 18.70
C THR A 1093 4.71 8.53 17.27
N MET A 1094 5.27 9.49 16.51
CA MET A 1094 6.09 9.34 15.29
C MET A 1094 5.40 8.98 13.95
N ILE A 1095 4.83 10.02 13.34
CA ILE A 1095 5.08 10.31 11.92
C ILE A 1095 6.55 10.75 11.79
N ALA A 1096 7.41 9.90 11.21
CA ALA A 1096 8.67 10.29 10.56
C ALA A 1096 9.31 9.07 9.86
N ALA A 1097 9.87 9.31 8.67
CA ALA A 1097 10.45 8.33 7.73
C ALA A 1097 9.45 7.43 6.95
N ILE A 1098 9.82 7.14 5.69
CA ILE A 1098 9.05 6.41 4.66
C ILE A 1098 7.88 7.21 4.03
N GLY A 1099 8.01 8.53 3.93
CA GLY A 1099 7.23 9.37 3.00
C GLY A 1099 7.96 9.64 1.69
N GLY A 1100 8.26 8.60 0.88
CA GLY A 1100 9.24 8.76 -0.21
C GLY A 1100 9.16 7.86 -1.46
N ALA A 1101 8.10 7.08 -1.67
CA ALA A 1101 8.10 6.08 -2.76
C ALA A 1101 6.83 5.95 -3.61
N PHE A 1102 5.73 6.69 -3.36
CA PHE A 1102 4.44 6.43 -4.02
C PHE A 1102 3.84 7.58 -4.86
N VAL A 1103 4.55 8.70 -5.03
CA VAL A 1103 4.03 9.87 -5.78
C VAL A 1103 4.52 9.92 -7.25
N THR A 1104 5.57 9.16 -7.61
CA THR A 1104 6.31 9.36 -8.88
C THR A 1104 5.86 8.52 -10.08
N ARG A 1105 4.63 7.97 -10.11
CA ARG A 1105 4.14 7.16 -11.27
C ARG A 1105 2.76 7.53 -11.82
N ARG A 1106 2.30 8.78 -11.68
CA ARG A 1106 1.08 9.30 -12.34
C ARG A 1106 1.30 10.43 -13.37
N MET A 1107 2.52 10.60 -13.89
CA MET A 1107 2.78 11.47 -15.05
C MET A 1107 3.75 10.83 -16.06
N ARG A 1108 3.28 9.83 -16.81
CA ARG A 1108 3.91 9.44 -18.10
C ARG A 1108 2.95 8.72 -19.05
N ALA A 1109 1.87 9.40 -19.44
CA ALA A 1109 0.90 8.92 -20.43
C ALA A 1109 0.32 10.06 -21.29
N MET A 1110 1.16 11.01 -21.72
CA MET A 1110 0.85 11.96 -22.80
C MET A 1110 2.12 12.26 -23.61
N HIS A 1111 2.30 11.49 -24.68
CA HIS A 1111 2.95 11.82 -25.97
C HIS A 1111 3.55 10.57 -26.62
N ALA A 1112 2.77 9.95 -27.49
CA ALA A 1112 3.24 9.06 -28.55
C ALA A 1112 2.23 9.14 -29.70
N ASN A 1113 2.37 10.16 -30.54
CA ASN A 1113 1.70 10.27 -31.84
C ASN A 1113 2.53 11.26 -32.68
N ARG A 1114 3.00 10.82 -33.86
CA ARG A 1114 4.29 11.14 -34.52
C ARG A 1114 5.41 10.17 -34.10
N ASP A 1115 5.98 9.36 -34.99
CA ASP A 1115 5.72 9.18 -36.45
C ASP A 1115 5.28 7.74 -36.78
#